data_AF-A0A1H7PHR8-F1
#
_entry.id   AF-A0A1H7PHR8-F1
#
_cell.length_a   1.000
_cell.length_b   1.000
_cell.length_c   1.000
_cell.angle_alpha   90.00
_cell.angle_beta   90.00
_cell.angle_gamma   90.00
#
_symmetry.space_group_name_H-M   'P 1'
#
loop_
_entity.id
_entity.type
_entity.pdbx_description
1 polymer ?
#
loop_
_entity_poly.entity_id
_entity_poly.type
_entity_poly.pdbx_seq_one_letter_code
_entity_poly.pdbx_strand_id
1 'polypeptide(L)'
;MFLCACGKQPQNYLFDMGSEQQAATPGYTRITPPMQYNAQKGFGWLQAPAGTFDTANEKLYSPIFRSGVWAKDSLVFRADVPAGDYFMILSLGCKDSVDLKMTVAVDHRPLPDTINTPLYRLPYHTLRRKITLKEANTVISIRGQGTPVGLYALELRPCTRNRDIQFDTPLDEDTAAVEQFLQQPDSNNIAFANQADICRKYLLACKYFEGGGWSWAVQETGLSLIYRMNAAADLLEQVTADADDPLYNRAQYLLARTYYWLDQEDDNTWQQARARELFKKLQQTYPDNNLLKMYTGQKVMDTCNIPGAPQNAPLWAVYQREVMYRLLKIIHWWVGVKQTANGEMGGKYGDDVEMLRWWLPPVLGADDSLALVGYTRLADGVWNSGVLERGFAKRIDDVEHAAELFRDTHPGMFLIRYGDPEYVERCLTSMQNFRDVWTGITSMGHRHFRSYYLSATAVSAYYPYDVDVAMNARALLPGLWAAWYNNNPTLIKLLSEWGQAWITDANRATNGKPAGVIPSAVAFEGDKIGGHSAQWYNPQLTYTYYNWDHLGHVNELQYLLAGLYALTQKQIFLQTINTNARLMTQPLQEKDTATGSLYWVRQQLLSGGIDHTAGSNPMGKLFAMARQLSNSSRYDTLVDQYGAHYNRYTLHHDKKVIEQGLEEMLNSLRYNFPLLTSEVKFTDRVYIPNNSLLSGMYLGHFGAGYEYPSLLASWKNTGKDVAILVNGGDQHFLQATLYNFGQERRVQLRSWQLQPGRYSVSTGLDKNEDDNMDEALTTDTITITERVKDISLTLPGQQLLIVTVKQLQAYPGSPAPKADPGLTAKDIVIRPGAGNNMYVVQITIHNIGNAAALNSRVKFYVDDVVEDSTVITSLETPDDLQSSTQQLLFHWKAAPGKHLVRIKIDGEQPEITVLNNEAALYFTADHNTKE
;
A
#
# COMPACT_ATOMS: atom_id res chain seq x y z
N MET A 1 24.26 -73.03 -18.19
CA MET A 1 22.95 -72.45 -18.57
C MET A 1 22.97 -70.99 -18.12
N PHE A 2 23.40 -70.08 -19.01
CA PHE A 2 23.42 -68.64 -18.75
C PHE A 2 22.00 -68.12 -18.86
N LEU A 3 21.35 -67.84 -17.73
CA LEU A 3 20.11 -67.07 -17.71
C LEU A 3 20.49 -65.60 -17.86
N CYS A 4 20.26 -65.05 -19.05
CA CYS A 4 20.22 -63.62 -19.29
C CYS A 4 19.38 -62.94 -18.21
N ALA A 5 20.01 -62.12 -17.38
CA ALA A 5 19.33 -61.09 -16.62
C ALA A 5 18.67 -60.15 -17.64
N CYS A 6 17.37 -60.34 -17.86
CA CYS A 6 16.55 -59.39 -18.57
C CYS A 6 16.61 -58.09 -17.77
N GLY A 7 17.43 -57.13 -18.20
CA GLY A 7 17.59 -55.85 -17.54
C GLY A 7 16.22 -55.19 -17.44
N LYS A 8 15.70 -55.05 -16.21
CA LYS A 8 14.48 -54.27 -15.98
C LYS A 8 14.72 -52.89 -16.57
N GLN A 9 13.79 -52.40 -17.40
CA GLN A 9 13.85 -51.03 -17.88
C GLN A 9 13.94 -50.07 -16.68
N PRO A 10 14.74 -49.01 -16.76
CA PRO A 10 14.82 -48.02 -15.69
C PRO A 10 13.41 -47.49 -15.39
N GLN A 11 13.03 -47.51 -14.12
CA GLN A 11 11.71 -47.09 -13.63
C GLN A 11 11.86 -46.11 -12.46
N ASN A 12 10.86 -45.26 -12.23
CA ASN A 12 10.79 -44.39 -11.07
C ASN A 12 10.23 -45.16 -9.87
N TYR A 13 10.75 -44.90 -8.67
CA TYR A 13 10.23 -45.45 -7.42
C TYR A 13 9.64 -44.31 -6.59
N LEU A 14 8.30 -44.24 -6.56
CA LEU A 14 7.55 -43.13 -5.98
C LEU A 14 6.68 -43.65 -4.83
N PHE A 15 6.90 -43.12 -3.62
CA PHE A 15 6.26 -43.56 -2.38
C PHE A 15 5.52 -42.39 -1.72
N ASP A 16 4.21 -42.54 -1.53
CA ASP A 16 3.32 -41.55 -0.93
C ASP A 16 2.97 -42.01 0.49
N MET A 17 3.48 -41.30 1.49
CA MET A 17 3.37 -41.68 2.90
C MET A 17 2.06 -41.15 3.47
N GLY A 18 1.31 -41.97 4.22
CA GLY A 18 0.08 -41.47 4.81
C GLY A 18 -0.85 -42.56 5.31
N SER A 19 -2.11 -42.19 5.53
CA SER A 19 -3.13 -43.11 6.04
C SER A 19 -3.67 -44.05 4.95
N GLU A 20 -4.20 -45.21 5.37
CA GLU A 20 -4.88 -46.16 4.46
C GLU A 20 -6.21 -45.62 3.93
N GLN A 21 -6.74 -44.59 4.59
CA GLN A 21 -8.03 -43.97 4.27
C GLN A 21 -7.91 -43.02 3.06
N GLN A 22 -6.69 -42.58 2.72
CA GLN A 22 -6.44 -41.73 1.57
C GLN A 22 -5.83 -42.51 0.40
N ALA A 23 -6.40 -42.35 -0.79
CA ALA A 23 -5.82 -42.88 -2.02
C ALA A 23 -4.40 -42.32 -2.23
N ALA A 24 -3.48 -43.12 -2.76
CA ALA A 24 -2.18 -42.61 -3.21
C ALA A 24 -2.36 -41.57 -4.32
N THR A 25 -1.44 -40.61 -4.34
CA THR A 25 -1.22 -39.73 -5.49
C THR A 25 -1.03 -40.57 -6.76
N PRO A 26 -1.66 -40.20 -7.90
CA PRO A 26 -1.52 -40.96 -9.14
C PRO A 26 -0.06 -41.25 -9.50
N GLY A 27 0.27 -42.53 -9.71
CA GLY A 27 1.64 -42.98 -10.00
C GLY A 27 2.51 -43.30 -8.78
N TYR A 28 2.04 -43.01 -7.56
CA TYR A 28 2.75 -43.31 -6.32
C TYR A 28 2.21 -44.58 -5.65
N THR A 29 3.09 -45.25 -4.91
CA THR A 29 2.70 -46.36 -4.03
C THR A 29 2.36 -45.83 -2.64
N ARG A 30 1.13 -46.07 -2.15
CA ARG A 30 0.74 -45.71 -0.77
C ARG A 30 1.56 -46.52 0.23
N ILE A 31 2.23 -45.84 1.16
CA ILE A 31 2.97 -46.42 2.27
C ILE A 31 2.33 -46.00 3.59
N THR A 32 1.90 -46.98 4.39
CA THR A 32 1.23 -46.75 5.68
C THR A 32 2.07 -47.24 6.85
N PRO A 33 1.87 -46.73 8.08
CA PRO A 33 2.71 -47.10 9.22
C PRO A 33 2.87 -48.61 9.48
N PRO A 34 1.84 -49.46 9.27
CA PRO A 34 1.97 -50.92 9.46
C PRO A 34 2.85 -51.63 8.41
N MET A 35 3.19 -50.99 7.28
CA MET A 35 3.93 -51.61 6.18
C MET A 35 5.42 -51.77 6.50
N GLN A 36 5.75 -52.78 7.31
CA GLN A 36 7.14 -53.20 7.53
C GLN A 36 7.79 -53.67 6.23
N TYR A 37 9.11 -53.52 6.15
CA TYR A 37 9.88 -53.97 5.00
C TYR A 37 9.58 -55.44 4.67
N ASN A 38 9.28 -55.70 3.40
CA ASN A 38 8.98 -57.02 2.89
C ASN A 38 9.82 -57.29 1.63
N ALA A 39 10.66 -58.32 1.66
CA ALA A 39 11.57 -58.66 0.57
C ALA A 39 10.87 -59.07 -0.74
N GLN A 40 9.61 -59.50 -0.71
CA GLN A 40 8.85 -59.79 -1.93
C GLN A 40 8.32 -58.51 -2.58
N LYS A 41 7.90 -57.53 -1.78
CA LYS A 41 7.46 -56.21 -2.26
C LYS A 41 8.64 -55.30 -2.63
N GLY A 42 9.78 -55.50 -1.97
CA GLY A 42 11.00 -54.73 -2.16
C GLY A 42 10.97 -53.36 -1.50
N PHE A 43 10.07 -53.09 -0.55
CA PHE A 43 10.05 -51.82 0.19
C PHE A 43 9.33 -51.96 1.55
N GLY A 44 9.52 -50.97 2.42
CA GLY A 44 8.76 -50.78 3.67
C GLY A 44 9.59 -50.19 4.81
N TRP A 45 8.95 -49.99 5.96
CA TRP A 45 9.59 -49.44 7.16
C TRP A 45 10.54 -50.46 7.82
N LEU A 46 11.75 -50.04 8.17
CA LEU A 46 12.63 -50.73 9.11
C LEU A 46 12.41 -50.21 10.54
N GLN A 47 11.95 -48.97 10.66
CA GLN A 47 11.49 -48.38 11.90
C GLN A 47 10.13 -47.73 11.63
N ALA A 48 9.08 -48.24 12.28
CA ALA A 48 7.71 -47.82 12.04
C ALA A 48 7.49 -46.34 12.46
N PRO A 49 6.68 -45.58 11.71
CA PRO A 49 6.19 -44.29 12.16
C PRO A 49 5.34 -44.40 13.43
N ALA A 50 5.29 -43.32 14.22
CA ALA A 50 4.42 -43.24 15.39
C ALA A 50 2.93 -43.02 15.00
N GLY A 51 2.69 -42.41 13.84
CA GLY A 51 1.35 -42.21 13.31
C GLY A 51 1.33 -41.49 11.97
N THR A 52 0.13 -41.19 11.49
CA THR A 52 -0.11 -40.35 10.31
C THR A 52 -0.61 -38.98 10.71
N PHE A 53 -0.52 -38.03 9.79
CA PHE A 53 -1.19 -36.75 9.89
C PHE A 53 -1.77 -36.38 8.52
N ASP A 54 -2.83 -35.59 8.54
CA ASP A 54 -3.42 -35.01 7.34
C ASP A 54 -3.26 -33.49 7.39
N THR A 55 -3.10 -32.87 6.22
CA THR A 55 -3.04 -31.41 6.13
C THR A 55 -4.42 -30.86 5.78
N ALA A 56 -4.83 -29.81 6.48
CA ALA A 56 -6.12 -29.15 6.21
C ALA A 56 -6.08 -28.28 4.94
N ASN A 57 -4.88 -27.97 4.42
CA ASN A 57 -4.71 -27.09 3.28
C ASN A 57 -4.67 -27.87 1.95
N GLU A 58 -5.83 -28.20 1.42
CA GLU A 58 -5.98 -28.88 0.13
C GLU A 58 -5.51 -28.04 -1.08
N LYS A 59 -5.14 -26.77 -0.87
CA LYS A 59 -4.73 -25.82 -1.90
C LYS A 59 -3.24 -25.87 -2.23
N LEU A 60 -2.47 -26.72 -1.55
CA LEU A 60 -1.07 -26.97 -1.91
C LEU A 60 -0.99 -27.60 -3.31
N TYR A 61 0.10 -27.31 -4.03
CA TYR A 61 0.18 -27.59 -5.46
C TYR A 61 0.15 -29.08 -5.83
N SER A 62 0.46 -29.98 -4.90
CA SER A 62 0.56 -31.41 -5.15
C SER A 62 -0.25 -32.22 -4.12
N PRO A 63 -0.99 -33.26 -4.55
CA PRO A 63 -1.70 -34.16 -3.66
C PRO A 63 -0.81 -34.89 -2.64
N ILE A 64 0.51 -35.00 -2.91
CA ILE A 64 1.46 -35.63 -1.98
C ILE A 64 1.50 -34.93 -0.62
N PHE A 65 1.11 -33.65 -0.56
CA PHE A 65 1.10 -32.90 0.70
C PHE A 65 -0.18 -33.08 1.53
N ARG A 66 -1.14 -33.89 1.09
CA ARG A 66 -2.43 -34.09 1.78
C ARG A 66 -2.31 -34.96 3.04
N SER A 67 -1.37 -35.89 3.05
CA SER A 67 -1.13 -36.79 4.19
C SER A 67 0.35 -37.12 4.28
N GLY A 68 0.78 -37.49 5.48
CA GLY A 68 2.15 -37.89 5.75
C GLY A 68 2.25 -38.77 6.98
N VAL A 69 3.46 -39.19 7.29
CA VAL A 69 3.79 -39.94 8.52
C VAL A 69 4.72 -39.14 9.41
N TRP A 70 4.62 -39.34 10.71
CA TRP A 70 5.52 -38.71 11.68
C TRP A 70 6.04 -39.71 12.71
N ALA A 71 7.18 -39.38 13.32
CA ALA A 71 7.75 -40.11 14.45
C ALA A 71 8.45 -39.14 15.42
N LYS A 72 8.66 -39.58 16.67
CA LYS A 72 9.27 -38.75 17.71
C LYS A 72 10.76 -38.47 17.45
N ASP A 73 11.51 -39.47 17.02
CA ASP A 73 12.98 -39.38 16.94
C ASP A 73 13.51 -39.63 15.52
N SER A 74 12.95 -40.63 14.82
CA SER A 74 13.44 -41.03 13.49
C SER A 74 12.46 -41.88 12.69
N LEU A 75 12.64 -41.83 11.37
CA LEU A 75 11.99 -42.69 10.38
C LEU A 75 13.08 -43.42 9.60
N VAL A 76 12.91 -44.73 9.39
CA VAL A 76 13.86 -45.53 8.59
C VAL A 76 13.08 -46.35 7.58
N PHE A 77 13.26 -46.02 6.31
CA PHE A 77 12.59 -46.65 5.17
C PHE A 77 13.59 -47.38 4.29
N ARG A 78 13.23 -48.56 3.80
CA ARG A 78 14.04 -49.32 2.85
C ARG A 78 13.28 -49.50 1.54
N ALA A 79 14.01 -49.37 0.43
CA ALA A 79 13.53 -49.71 -0.90
C ALA A 79 14.63 -50.44 -1.70
N ASP A 80 14.27 -51.55 -2.32
CA ASP A 80 15.15 -52.36 -3.15
C ASP A 80 15.19 -51.76 -4.57
N VAL A 81 16.13 -50.84 -4.77
CA VAL A 81 16.32 -50.07 -6.01
C VAL A 81 17.67 -50.46 -6.65
N PRO A 82 17.74 -50.78 -7.96
CA PRO A 82 18.98 -51.19 -8.61
C PRO A 82 20.11 -50.17 -8.43
N ALA A 83 21.35 -50.65 -8.34
CA ALA A 83 22.52 -49.80 -8.27
C ALA A 83 22.58 -48.82 -9.46
N GLY A 84 22.96 -47.58 -9.21
CA GLY A 84 22.96 -46.50 -10.19
C GLY A 84 22.89 -45.11 -9.55
N ASP A 85 22.90 -44.09 -10.39
CA ASP A 85 22.70 -42.70 -9.97
C ASP A 85 21.22 -42.35 -10.00
N TYR A 86 20.73 -41.73 -8.92
CA TYR A 86 19.35 -41.31 -8.77
C TYR A 86 19.28 -39.88 -8.23
N PHE A 87 18.25 -39.14 -8.62
CA PHE A 87 17.75 -38.04 -7.84
C PHE A 87 16.80 -38.58 -6.77
N MET A 88 17.18 -38.42 -5.51
CA MET A 88 16.31 -38.61 -4.38
C MET A 88 15.54 -37.32 -4.12
N ILE A 89 14.22 -37.42 -3.99
CA ILE A 89 13.36 -36.31 -3.60
C ILE A 89 12.64 -36.70 -2.31
N LEU A 90 12.80 -35.87 -1.28
CA LEU A 90 12.14 -36.03 0.01
C LEU A 90 11.27 -34.81 0.28
N SER A 91 9.96 -35.01 0.42
CA SER A 91 9.02 -33.97 0.86
C SER A 91 8.83 -34.10 2.37
N LEU A 92 9.52 -33.26 3.13
CA LEU A 92 9.62 -33.34 4.59
C LEU A 92 8.71 -32.30 5.25
N GLY A 93 8.23 -32.57 6.46
CA GLY A 93 7.38 -31.66 7.24
C GLY A 93 6.19 -32.35 7.91
N CYS A 94 5.29 -31.59 8.53
CA CYS A 94 4.09 -32.14 9.18
C CYS A 94 2.89 -31.19 9.17
N LYS A 95 1.77 -31.62 9.76
CA LYS A 95 0.61 -30.74 10.01
C LYS A 95 0.98 -29.61 10.97
N ASP A 96 0.33 -28.46 10.79
CA ASP A 96 0.33 -27.33 11.74
C ASP A 96 1.63 -26.48 11.83
N SER A 97 2.51 -26.52 10.82
CA SER A 97 3.74 -25.69 10.78
C SER A 97 4.63 -25.85 12.02
N VAL A 98 4.71 -27.07 12.56
CA VAL A 98 5.60 -27.38 13.69
C VAL A 98 7.05 -27.31 13.25
N ASP A 99 7.89 -26.69 14.08
CA ASP A 99 9.34 -26.63 13.87
C ASP A 99 9.96 -28.03 13.96
N LEU A 100 10.39 -28.56 12.81
CA LEU A 100 11.15 -29.80 12.69
C LEU A 100 12.54 -29.47 12.15
N LYS A 101 13.55 -30.07 12.78
CA LYS A 101 14.95 -29.97 12.36
C LYS A 101 15.47 -31.36 12.07
N MET A 102 15.61 -31.68 10.79
CA MET A 102 15.81 -33.03 10.30
C MET A 102 17.14 -33.19 9.59
N THR A 103 17.75 -34.36 9.75
CA THR A 103 18.95 -34.78 9.04
C THR A 103 18.67 -36.07 8.29
N VAL A 104 19.22 -36.21 7.09
CA VAL A 104 18.95 -37.35 6.20
C VAL A 104 20.23 -38.16 6.02
N ALA A 105 20.13 -39.48 6.05
CA ALA A 105 21.20 -40.38 5.68
C ALA A 105 20.72 -41.41 4.65
N VAL A 106 21.58 -41.71 3.67
CA VAL A 106 21.35 -42.73 2.64
C VAL A 106 22.43 -43.80 2.79
N ASP A 107 22.04 -45.06 2.93
CA ASP A 107 22.93 -46.20 3.19
C ASP A 107 23.92 -45.92 4.33
N HIS A 108 23.38 -45.39 5.43
CA HIS A 108 24.10 -44.97 6.65
C HIS A 108 25.10 -43.83 6.47
N ARG A 109 25.15 -43.18 5.30
CA ARG A 109 25.97 -41.98 5.05
C ARG A 109 25.11 -40.74 5.22
N PRO A 110 25.43 -39.85 6.18
CA PRO A 110 24.70 -38.61 6.36
C PRO A 110 24.89 -37.69 5.14
N LEU A 111 23.81 -37.03 4.73
CA LEU A 111 23.86 -35.87 3.86
C LEU A 111 24.28 -34.64 4.69
N PRO A 112 25.00 -33.68 4.07
CA PRO A 112 25.50 -32.52 4.80
C PRO A 112 24.40 -31.55 5.23
N ASP A 113 23.22 -31.62 4.62
CA ASP A 113 22.15 -30.65 4.84
C ASP A 113 21.37 -30.98 6.11
N THR A 114 21.07 -29.95 6.89
CA THR A 114 19.99 -29.98 7.88
C THR A 114 18.78 -29.30 7.26
N ILE A 115 17.65 -30.00 7.23
CA ILE A 115 16.39 -29.51 6.69
C ILE A 115 15.54 -28.98 7.84
N ASN A 116 15.07 -27.75 7.72
CA ASN A 116 14.15 -27.15 8.69
C ASN A 116 12.77 -27.03 8.05
N THR A 117 11.72 -27.42 8.76
CA THR A 117 10.33 -27.13 8.40
C THR A 117 9.62 -26.46 9.57
N PRO A 118 8.64 -25.58 9.36
CA PRO A 118 8.16 -25.10 8.07
C PRO A 118 9.24 -24.35 7.26
N LEU A 119 9.21 -24.47 5.93
CA LEU A 119 10.00 -23.58 5.07
C LEU A 119 9.26 -22.24 5.04
N TYR A 120 9.61 -21.37 5.99
CA TYR A 120 8.91 -20.11 6.24
C TYR A 120 7.43 -20.32 6.58
N ARG A 121 6.54 -20.04 5.62
CA ARG A 121 5.09 -20.19 5.77
C ARG A 121 4.56 -21.51 5.19
N LEU A 122 5.41 -22.31 4.53
CA LEU A 122 5.03 -23.63 4.03
C LEU A 122 5.25 -24.71 5.09
N PRO A 123 4.27 -25.59 5.34
CA PRO A 123 4.42 -26.66 6.34
C PRO A 123 5.38 -27.79 5.90
N TYR A 124 6.03 -27.63 4.75
CA TYR A 124 6.95 -28.61 4.16
C TYR A 124 8.19 -27.94 3.57
N HIS A 125 9.22 -28.74 3.34
CA HIS A 125 10.39 -28.42 2.51
C HIS A 125 10.77 -29.65 1.68
N THR A 126 11.00 -29.48 0.39
CA THR A 126 11.37 -30.55 -0.53
C THR A 126 12.87 -30.54 -0.81
N LEU A 127 13.55 -31.62 -0.44
CA LEU A 127 14.96 -31.84 -0.75
C LEU A 127 15.10 -32.69 -2.02
N ARG A 128 15.70 -32.15 -3.09
CA ARG A 128 16.19 -32.95 -4.24
C ARG A 128 17.72 -33.05 -4.19
N ARG A 129 18.25 -34.28 -4.20
CA ARG A 129 19.71 -34.53 -4.15
C ARG A 129 20.10 -35.66 -5.09
N LYS A 130 21.19 -35.49 -5.84
CA LYS A 130 21.82 -36.61 -6.56
C LYS A 130 22.51 -37.54 -5.57
N ILE A 131 22.22 -38.83 -5.67
CA ILE A 131 22.80 -39.90 -4.86
C ILE A 131 23.24 -41.07 -5.75
N THR A 132 24.25 -41.82 -5.31
CA THR A 132 24.74 -43.02 -6.01
C THR A 132 24.49 -44.24 -5.13
N LEU A 133 23.64 -45.13 -5.60
CA LEU A 133 23.28 -46.38 -4.94
C LEU A 133 24.24 -47.48 -5.41
N LYS A 134 24.92 -48.14 -4.46
CA LYS A 134 25.92 -49.19 -4.77
C LYS A 134 25.32 -50.59 -4.75
N GLU A 135 24.26 -50.77 -3.98
CA GLU A 135 23.60 -52.05 -3.74
C GLU A 135 22.09 -51.91 -3.96
N ALA A 136 21.39 -53.02 -4.16
CA ALA A 136 19.98 -53.04 -4.45
C ALA A 136 19.06 -53.05 -3.20
N ASN A 137 19.50 -52.44 -2.10
CA ASN A 137 18.90 -52.55 -0.76
C ASN A 137 18.85 -51.21 0.00
N THR A 138 18.67 -50.10 -0.71
CA THR A 138 18.84 -48.74 -0.19
C THR A 138 18.03 -48.44 1.07
N VAL A 139 18.71 -47.88 2.08
CA VAL A 139 18.11 -47.45 3.35
C VAL A 139 18.18 -45.94 3.49
N ILE A 140 17.04 -45.31 3.68
CA ILE A 140 16.90 -43.88 3.91
C ILE A 140 16.47 -43.66 5.35
N SER A 141 17.29 -42.94 6.11
CA SER A 141 17.05 -42.62 7.52
C SER A 141 16.88 -41.12 7.68
N ILE A 142 15.78 -40.69 8.33
CA ILE A 142 15.51 -39.30 8.68
C ILE A 142 15.53 -39.22 10.20
N ARG A 143 16.38 -38.34 10.76
CA ARG A 143 16.54 -38.16 12.21
C ARG A 143 16.28 -36.73 12.62
N GLY A 144 15.49 -36.57 13.68
CA GLY A 144 15.19 -35.30 14.29
C GLY A 144 16.32 -34.85 15.22
N GLN A 145 16.61 -33.56 15.22
CA GLN A 145 17.63 -32.92 16.06
C GLN A 145 16.92 -32.26 17.26
N GLY A 146 16.48 -33.09 18.21
CA GLY A 146 15.68 -32.64 19.37
C GLY A 146 14.23 -32.27 19.03
N THR A 147 13.78 -32.59 17.82
CA THR A 147 12.43 -32.35 17.31
C THR A 147 11.87 -33.63 16.67
N PRO A 148 10.54 -33.76 16.48
CA PRO A 148 9.95 -34.84 15.70
C PRO A 148 10.46 -34.86 14.26
N VAL A 149 10.13 -35.95 13.55
CA VAL A 149 10.36 -36.07 12.11
C VAL A 149 9.04 -36.27 11.40
N GLY A 150 8.92 -35.71 10.20
CA GLY A 150 7.72 -35.84 9.36
C GLY A 150 8.10 -36.01 7.89
N LEU A 151 7.37 -36.88 7.20
CA LEU A 151 7.60 -37.23 5.80
C LEU A 151 6.27 -37.37 5.05
N TYR A 152 6.13 -36.62 3.97
CA TYR A 152 5.01 -36.70 3.03
C TYR A 152 5.28 -37.72 1.93
N ALA A 153 6.44 -37.63 1.26
CA ALA A 153 6.76 -38.47 0.12
C ALA A 153 8.27 -38.73 -0.03
N LEU A 154 8.58 -39.87 -0.65
CA LEU A 154 9.92 -40.26 -1.06
C LEU A 154 9.90 -40.68 -2.54
N GLU A 155 10.78 -40.08 -3.33
CA GLU A 155 10.98 -40.44 -4.74
C GLU A 155 12.44 -40.80 -5.01
N LEU A 156 12.66 -41.84 -5.80
CA LEU A 156 13.95 -42.18 -6.39
C LEU A 156 13.78 -42.26 -7.90
N ARG A 157 14.30 -41.24 -8.59
CA ARG A 157 14.22 -41.09 -10.04
C ARG A 157 15.61 -41.31 -10.66
N PRO A 158 15.79 -42.26 -11.60
CA PRO A 158 17.09 -42.47 -12.23
C PRO A 158 17.64 -41.19 -12.85
N CYS A 159 18.94 -40.92 -12.67
CA CYS A 159 19.61 -39.83 -13.37
C CYS A 159 19.68 -40.17 -14.86
N THR A 160 19.09 -39.31 -15.68
CA THR A 160 19.03 -39.46 -17.15
C THR A 160 19.55 -38.20 -17.80
N ARG A 161 20.07 -38.31 -19.03
CA ARG A 161 20.47 -37.14 -19.82
C ARG A 161 19.23 -36.36 -20.27
N ASN A 162 19.17 -35.08 -19.95
CA ASN A 162 18.15 -34.16 -20.42
C ASN A 162 18.32 -33.84 -21.91
N ARG A 163 17.21 -33.64 -22.61
CA ARG A 163 17.18 -33.07 -23.97
C ARG A 163 17.36 -31.56 -23.90
N ASP A 164 17.96 -30.95 -24.91
CA ASP A 164 18.10 -29.50 -24.97
C ASP A 164 16.73 -28.83 -25.21
N ILE A 165 16.55 -27.63 -24.65
CA ILE A 165 15.41 -26.75 -24.92
C ILE A 165 15.97 -25.48 -25.56
N GLN A 166 15.41 -25.09 -26.70
CA GLN A 166 15.79 -23.85 -27.39
C GLN A 166 15.01 -22.70 -26.76
N PHE A 167 15.71 -21.63 -26.40
CA PHE A 167 15.11 -20.46 -25.74
C PHE A 167 15.46 -19.18 -26.50
N ASP A 168 14.57 -18.19 -26.41
CA ASP A 168 14.72 -16.91 -27.12
C ASP A 168 15.47 -15.85 -26.30
N THR A 169 15.47 -15.97 -24.97
CA THR A 169 16.16 -15.05 -24.05
C THR A 169 17.38 -15.73 -23.41
N PRO A 170 18.28 -15.04 -22.70
CA PRO A 170 19.38 -15.71 -21.99
C PRO A 170 19.03 -16.19 -20.57
N LEU A 171 18.24 -15.42 -19.81
CA LEU A 171 17.93 -15.72 -18.39
C LEU A 171 16.44 -15.62 -18.02
N ASP A 172 15.69 -14.75 -18.69
CA ASP A 172 14.29 -14.46 -18.35
C ASP A 172 13.39 -15.70 -18.48
N GLU A 173 12.19 -15.66 -17.90
CA GLU A 173 11.24 -16.75 -18.05
C GLU A 173 10.85 -16.90 -19.53
N ASP A 174 11.06 -18.10 -20.10
CA ASP A 174 10.62 -18.46 -21.45
C ASP A 174 9.68 -19.67 -21.34
N THR A 175 8.50 -19.40 -20.78
CA THR A 175 7.50 -20.43 -20.52
C THR A 175 6.97 -21.05 -21.81
N ALA A 176 6.91 -20.28 -22.90
CA ALA A 176 6.46 -20.75 -24.20
C ALA A 176 7.37 -21.86 -24.77
N ALA A 177 8.70 -21.68 -24.70
CA ALA A 177 9.65 -22.71 -25.12
C ALA A 177 9.50 -24.01 -24.30
N VAL A 178 9.32 -23.88 -22.98
CA VAL A 178 9.14 -25.05 -22.09
C VAL A 178 7.80 -25.76 -22.36
N GLU A 179 6.73 -25.00 -22.58
CA GLU A 179 5.43 -25.56 -22.96
C GLU A 179 5.50 -26.28 -24.32
N GLN A 180 6.18 -25.69 -25.31
CA GLN A 180 6.39 -26.31 -26.61
C GLN A 180 7.19 -27.62 -26.51
N PHE A 181 8.20 -27.67 -25.65
CA PHE A 181 8.92 -28.90 -25.35
C PHE A 181 8.00 -29.99 -24.79
N LEU A 182 7.09 -29.63 -23.87
CA LEU A 182 6.13 -30.56 -23.27
C LEU A 182 5.06 -31.07 -24.26
N GLN A 183 4.80 -30.37 -25.35
CA GLN A 183 3.85 -30.77 -26.41
C GLN A 183 4.35 -31.91 -27.30
N GLN A 184 5.62 -32.33 -27.17
CA GLN A 184 6.20 -33.45 -27.91
C GLN A 184 6.41 -34.67 -26.98
N PRO A 185 5.33 -35.28 -26.44
CA PRO A 185 5.46 -36.27 -25.38
C PRO A 185 6.10 -37.57 -25.89
N ASP A 186 7.03 -38.08 -25.10
CA ASP A 186 7.57 -39.43 -25.24
C ASP A 186 7.22 -40.23 -23.97
N SER A 187 5.94 -40.56 -23.84
CA SER A 187 5.33 -41.07 -22.59
C SER A 187 5.93 -42.39 -22.08
N ASN A 188 6.58 -43.15 -22.96
CA ASN A 188 7.22 -44.42 -22.62
C ASN A 188 8.70 -44.25 -22.27
N ASN A 189 9.24 -43.03 -22.35
CA ASN A 189 10.63 -42.72 -22.08
C ASN A 189 10.79 -42.08 -20.70
N ILE A 190 11.40 -42.82 -19.78
CA ILE A 190 11.61 -42.34 -18.41
C ILE A 190 12.45 -41.06 -18.33
N ALA A 191 13.41 -40.87 -19.24
CA ALA A 191 14.22 -39.66 -19.28
C ALA A 191 13.35 -38.44 -19.59
N PHE A 192 12.46 -38.58 -20.59
CA PHE A 192 11.49 -37.54 -20.90
C PHE A 192 10.50 -37.33 -19.75
N ALA A 193 9.98 -38.38 -19.14
CA ALA A 193 9.06 -38.27 -18.01
C ALA A 193 9.67 -37.52 -16.81
N ASN A 194 10.95 -37.76 -16.53
CA ASN A 194 11.69 -37.06 -15.46
C ASN A 194 11.98 -35.61 -15.82
N GLN A 195 12.41 -35.32 -17.04
CA GLN A 195 12.60 -33.94 -17.50
C GLN A 195 11.28 -33.17 -17.53
N ALA A 196 10.19 -33.80 -17.95
CA ALA A 196 8.86 -33.21 -17.99
C ALA A 196 8.32 -32.86 -16.59
N ASP A 197 8.64 -33.66 -15.56
CA ASP A 197 8.34 -33.33 -14.16
C ASP A 197 9.01 -32.02 -13.72
N ILE A 198 10.31 -31.87 -14.01
CA ILE A 198 11.08 -30.67 -13.71
C ILE A 198 10.56 -29.45 -14.50
N CYS A 199 10.25 -29.62 -15.79
CA CYS A 199 9.66 -28.57 -16.62
C CYS A 199 8.32 -28.07 -16.05
N ARG A 200 7.45 -28.98 -15.60
CA ARG A 200 6.16 -28.61 -14.99
C ARG A 200 6.34 -27.87 -13.65
N LYS A 201 7.32 -28.27 -12.83
CA LYS A 201 7.67 -27.56 -11.60
C LYS A 201 8.17 -26.14 -11.89
N TYR A 202 9.03 -25.98 -12.90
CA TYR A 202 9.50 -24.68 -13.35
C TYR A 202 8.35 -23.78 -13.86
N LEU A 203 7.47 -24.32 -14.73
CA LEU A 203 6.31 -23.58 -15.24
C LEU A 203 5.36 -23.15 -14.11
N LEU A 204 5.12 -24.02 -13.14
CA LEU A 204 4.31 -23.69 -11.98
C LEU A 204 4.96 -22.60 -11.11
N ALA A 205 6.27 -22.66 -10.90
CA ALA A 205 6.99 -21.62 -10.18
C ALA A 205 6.92 -20.27 -10.90
N CYS A 206 7.06 -20.25 -12.23
CA CYS A 206 6.87 -19.04 -13.05
C CYS A 206 5.46 -18.49 -12.88
N LYS A 207 4.43 -19.35 -12.95
CA LYS A 207 3.03 -18.96 -12.73
C LYS A 207 2.80 -18.38 -11.34
N TYR A 208 3.39 -18.96 -10.30
CA TYR A 208 3.27 -18.46 -8.93
C TYR A 208 3.97 -17.13 -8.71
N PHE A 209 5.15 -16.93 -9.30
CA PHE A 209 5.88 -15.67 -9.24
C PHE A 209 5.18 -14.55 -10.03
N GLU A 210 4.72 -14.83 -11.25
CA GLU A 210 3.99 -13.85 -12.08
C GLU A 210 2.56 -13.59 -11.62
N GLY A 211 1.96 -14.57 -10.93
CA GLY A 211 0.65 -14.42 -10.31
C GLY A 211 0.57 -13.29 -9.27
N GLY A 212 1.71 -12.80 -8.77
CA GLY A 212 1.78 -11.58 -7.96
C GLY A 212 0.78 -11.57 -6.81
N GLY A 213 0.39 -10.37 -6.38
CA GLY A 213 -0.70 -10.11 -5.45
C GLY A 213 -2.06 -9.95 -6.13
N TRP A 214 -2.21 -10.38 -7.39
CA TRP A 214 -3.47 -10.24 -8.12
C TRP A 214 -4.62 -11.02 -7.48
N SER A 215 -5.80 -10.41 -7.42
CA SER A 215 -7.01 -11.04 -6.88
C SER A 215 -7.40 -12.31 -7.65
N TRP A 216 -7.25 -12.33 -8.98
CA TRP A 216 -7.54 -13.53 -9.78
C TRP A 216 -6.62 -14.70 -9.38
N ALA A 217 -5.35 -14.44 -9.07
CA ALA A 217 -4.40 -15.49 -8.69
C ALA A 217 -4.73 -16.04 -7.31
N VAL A 218 -5.14 -15.17 -6.38
CA VAL A 218 -5.64 -15.59 -5.05
C VAL A 218 -6.91 -16.43 -5.18
N GLN A 219 -7.83 -16.05 -6.07
CA GLN A 219 -9.06 -16.82 -6.32
C GLN A 219 -8.76 -18.18 -6.95
N GLU A 220 -7.88 -18.23 -7.95
CA GLU A 220 -7.55 -19.46 -8.67
C GLU A 220 -6.80 -20.46 -7.79
N THR A 221 -5.79 -19.99 -7.03
CA THR A 221 -4.92 -20.89 -6.26
C THR A 221 -5.38 -21.03 -4.81
N GLY A 222 -6.21 -20.13 -4.30
CA GLY A 222 -6.61 -20.05 -2.90
C GLY A 222 -5.47 -19.69 -1.93
N LEU A 223 -4.30 -19.31 -2.43
CA LEU A 223 -3.09 -18.95 -1.66
C LEU A 223 -2.86 -17.44 -1.72
N SER A 224 -2.13 -16.86 -0.75
CA SER A 224 -1.65 -15.47 -0.88
C SER A 224 -0.38 -15.40 -1.73
N LEU A 225 0.03 -14.18 -2.11
CA LEU A 225 1.31 -13.93 -2.80
C LEU A 225 2.49 -14.58 -2.07
N ILE A 226 2.63 -14.34 -0.77
CA ILE A 226 3.76 -14.87 0.03
C ILE A 226 3.78 -16.41 0.02
N TYR A 227 2.62 -17.06 0.14
CA TYR A 227 2.53 -18.52 0.07
C TYR A 227 2.94 -19.05 -1.31
N ARG A 228 2.47 -18.40 -2.39
CA ARG A 228 2.87 -18.75 -3.76
C ARG A 228 4.36 -18.54 -4.01
N MET A 229 4.95 -17.46 -3.52
CA MET A 229 6.39 -17.20 -3.67
C MET A 229 7.26 -18.21 -2.92
N ASN A 230 6.89 -18.58 -1.69
CA ASN A 230 7.60 -19.65 -0.99
C ASN A 230 7.45 -21.01 -1.71
N ALA A 231 6.27 -21.28 -2.30
CA ALA A 231 6.08 -22.49 -3.10
C ALA A 231 6.90 -22.45 -4.40
N ALA A 232 7.00 -21.29 -5.05
CA ALA A 232 7.89 -21.08 -6.19
C ALA A 232 9.35 -21.34 -5.79
N ALA A 233 9.80 -20.84 -4.64
CA ALA A 233 11.15 -21.09 -4.14
C ALA A 233 11.43 -22.59 -3.94
N ASP A 234 10.55 -23.33 -3.25
CA ASP A 234 10.67 -24.79 -3.06
C ASP A 234 10.73 -25.56 -4.40
N LEU A 235 9.89 -25.18 -5.36
CA LEU A 235 9.88 -25.77 -6.70
C LEU A 235 11.20 -25.50 -7.45
N LEU A 236 11.72 -24.27 -7.38
CA LEU A 236 12.93 -23.85 -8.08
C LEU A 236 14.20 -24.43 -7.44
N GLU A 237 14.23 -24.61 -6.12
CA GLU A 237 15.31 -25.35 -5.45
C GLU A 237 15.43 -26.77 -5.99
N GLN A 238 14.30 -27.42 -6.31
CA GLN A 238 14.32 -28.73 -6.97
C GLN A 238 14.89 -28.65 -8.40
N VAL A 239 14.53 -27.64 -9.20
CA VAL A 239 15.10 -27.49 -10.56
C VAL A 239 16.62 -27.27 -10.47
N THR A 240 17.05 -26.37 -9.59
CA THR A 240 18.46 -25.98 -9.41
C THR A 240 19.32 -27.03 -8.70
N ALA A 241 18.76 -28.16 -8.29
CA ALA A 241 19.50 -29.29 -7.75
C ALA A 241 20.34 -30.04 -8.80
N ASP A 242 20.12 -29.77 -10.09
CA ASP A 242 20.83 -30.39 -11.21
C ASP A 242 21.48 -29.32 -12.10
N ALA A 243 22.82 -29.20 -12.02
CA ALA A 243 23.57 -28.22 -12.80
C ALA A 243 23.60 -28.53 -14.30
N ASP A 244 23.27 -29.76 -14.70
CA ASP A 244 23.22 -30.20 -16.09
C ASP A 244 21.83 -29.99 -16.72
N ASP A 245 20.85 -29.48 -15.97
CA ASP A 245 19.51 -29.20 -16.47
C ASP A 245 19.49 -27.97 -17.39
N PRO A 246 18.84 -28.00 -18.57
CA PRO A 246 18.75 -26.84 -19.47
C PRO A 246 18.07 -25.63 -18.82
N LEU A 247 17.28 -25.82 -17.77
CA LEU A 247 16.61 -24.75 -17.02
C LEU A 247 17.47 -24.19 -15.88
N TYR A 248 18.64 -24.76 -15.58
CA TYR A 248 19.42 -24.47 -14.38
C TYR A 248 19.62 -22.97 -14.13
N ASN A 249 20.21 -22.25 -15.08
CA ASN A 249 20.53 -20.83 -14.91
C ASN A 249 19.27 -19.94 -14.79
N ARG A 250 18.21 -20.25 -15.54
CA ARG A 250 16.93 -19.52 -15.46
C ARG A 250 16.23 -19.76 -14.12
N ALA A 251 16.23 -21.00 -13.66
CA ALA A 251 15.66 -21.35 -12.38
C ALA A 251 16.45 -20.71 -11.23
N GLN A 252 17.79 -20.63 -11.32
CA GLN A 252 18.61 -19.88 -10.37
C GLN A 252 18.27 -18.39 -10.39
N TYR A 253 18.03 -17.82 -11.57
CA TYR A 253 17.69 -16.41 -11.72
C TYR A 253 16.33 -16.08 -11.09
N LEU A 254 15.29 -16.85 -11.43
CA LEU A 254 13.96 -16.71 -10.84
C LEU A 254 13.95 -16.99 -9.34
N LEU A 255 14.74 -17.96 -8.86
CA LEU A 255 14.90 -18.25 -7.44
C LEU A 255 15.53 -17.06 -6.69
N ALA A 256 16.57 -16.45 -7.27
CA ALA A 256 17.21 -15.28 -6.70
C ALA A 256 16.26 -14.07 -6.63
N ARG A 257 15.46 -13.84 -7.70
CA ARG A 257 14.40 -12.81 -7.70
C ARG A 257 13.32 -13.09 -6.66
N THR A 258 12.91 -14.35 -6.52
CA THR A 258 11.92 -14.77 -5.54
C THR A 258 12.40 -14.48 -4.12
N TYR A 259 13.63 -14.88 -3.76
CA TYR A 259 14.20 -14.57 -2.45
C TYR A 259 14.45 -13.08 -2.24
N TYR A 260 14.86 -12.35 -3.27
CA TYR A 260 15.02 -10.90 -3.17
C TYR A 260 13.71 -10.24 -2.77
N TRP A 261 12.61 -10.54 -3.46
CA TRP A 261 11.33 -9.89 -3.17
C TRP A 261 10.71 -10.37 -1.85
N LEU A 262 10.89 -11.63 -1.46
CA LEU A 262 10.52 -12.09 -0.12
C LEU A 262 11.33 -11.38 0.98
N ASP A 263 12.63 -11.14 0.76
CA ASP A 263 13.45 -10.33 1.66
C ASP A 263 12.96 -8.89 1.75
N GLN A 264 12.61 -8.28 0.62
CA GLN A 264 12.06 -6.92 0.62
C GLN A 264 10.75 -6.81 1.42
N GLU A 265 9.96 -7.89 1.49
CA GLU A 265 8.71 -7.94 2.25
C GLU A 265 8.95 -8.20 3.75
N ASP A 266 9.70 -9.25 4.09
CA ASP A 266 9.82 -9.79 5.46
C ASP A 266 11.13 -9.36 6.18
N ASP A 267 12.01 -8.54 5.58
CA ASP A 267 13.37 -8.18 6.07
C ASP A 267 14.20 -9.41 6.50
N ASN A 268 14.23 -10.41 5.64
CA ASN A 268 14.77 -11.73 5.96
C ASN A 268 16.24 -11.87 5.54
N THR A 269 17.14 -11.67 6.50
CA THR A 269 18.61 -11.76 6.29
C THR A 269 19.09 -13.05 5.60
N TRP A 270 18.43 -14.21 5.80
CA TRP A 270 18.80 -15.44 5.09
C TRP A 270 18.43 -15.37 3.61
N GLN A 271 17.21 -14.91 3.29
CA GLN A 271 16.74 -14.76 1.91
C GLN A 271 17.58 -13.73 1.18
N GLN A 272 17.92 -12.62 1.84
CA GLN A 272 18.86 -11.63 1.34
C GLN A 272 20.21 -12.25 0.96
N ALA A 273 20.81 -13.00 1.89
CA ALA A 273 22.11 -13.62 1.67
C ALA A 273 22.05 -14.62 0.52
N ARG A 274 20.98 -15.42 0.46
CA ARG A 274 20.77 -16.43 -0.57
C ARG A 274 20.56 -15.82 -1.96
N ALA A 275 19.72 -14.78 -2.07
CA ALA A 275 19.51 -14.03 -3.31
C ALA A 275 20.83 -13.46 -3.83
N ARG A 276 21.60 -12.80 -2.96
CA ARG A 276 22.91 -12.20 -3.32
C ARG A 276 23.92 -13.23 -3.79
N GLU A 277 23.98 -14.40 -3.15
CA GLU A 277 24.85 -15.49 -3.57
C GLU A 277 24.52 -15.95 -5.00
N LEU A 278 23.24 -16.20 -5.27
CA LEU A 278 22.77 -16.66 -6.58
C LEU A 278 22.99 -15.60 -7.67
N PHE A 279 22.67 -14.33 -7.40
CA PHE A 279 22.92 -13.25 -8.36
C PHE A 279 24.41 -13.09 -8.68
N LYS A 280 25.30 -13.14 -7.68
CA LYS A 280 26.75 -13.08 -7.90
C LYS A 280 27.25 -14.24 -8.76
N LYS A 281 26.73 -15.45 -8.53
CA LYS A 281 27.07 -16.62 -9.35
C LYS A 281 26.66 -16.42 -10.81
N LEU A 282 25.42 -15.98 -11.04
CA LEU A 282 24.91 -15.71 -12.39
C LEU A 282 25.69 -14.58 -13.08
N GLN A 283 26.07 -13.53 -12.34
CA GLN A 283 26.82 -12.40 -12.89
C GLN A 283 28.21 -12.81 -13.42
N GLN A 284 28.81 -13.89 -12.92
CA GLN A 284 30.06 -14.43 -13.49
C GLN A 284 29.86 -14.96 -14.92
N THR A 285 28.67 -15.48 -15.23
CA THR A 285 28.32 -16.03 -16.55
C THR A 285 27.69 -14.97 -17.45
N TYR A 286 26.94 -14.03 -16.89
CA TYR A 286 26.20 -12.98 -17.59
C TYR A 286 26.61 -11.57 -17.08
N PRO A 287 27.87 -11.15 -17.24
CA PRO A 287 28.38 -9.92 -16.65
C PRO A 287 27.71 -8.64 -17.18
N ASP A 288 27.16 -8.69 -18.40
CA ASP A 288 26.54 -7.54 -19.05
C ASP A 288 25.05 -7.38 -18.76
N ASN A 289 24.42 -8.35 -18.08
CA ASN A 289 23.00 -8.27 -17.75
C ASN A 289 22.74 -7.13 -16.74
N ASN A 290 21.95 -6.14 -17.17
CA ASN A 290 21.67 -4.95 -16.36
C ASN A 290 20.83 -5.26 -15.11
N LEU A 291 19.87 -6.19 -15.16
CA LEU A 291 19.08 -6.56 -13.99
C LEU A 291 19.96 -7.22 -12.92
N LEU A 292 20.90 -8.10 -13.30
CA LEU A 292 21.86 -8.67 -12.36
C LEU A 292 22.75 -7.58 -11.71
N LYS A 293 23.18 -6.57 -12.47
CA LYS A 293 23.90 -5.41 -11.92
C LYS A 293 23.04 -4.67 -10.88
N MET A 294 21.77 -4.40 -11.20
CA MET A 294 20.84 -3.75 -10.28
C MET A 294 20.62 -4.56 -8.99
N TYR A 295 20.31 -5.85 -9.11
CA TYR A 295 20.09 -6.75 -7.96
C TYR A 295 21.33 -6.97 -7.09
N THR A 296 22.53 -6.78 -7.64
CA THR A 296 23.79 -6.80 -6.87
C THR A 296 24.15 -5.45 -6.26
N GLY A 297 23.27 -4.45 -6.36
CA GLY A 297 23.41 -3.13 -5.76
C GLY A 297 24.14 -2.10 -6.65
N GLN A 298 24.49 -2.45 -7.88
CA GLN A 298 25.08 -1.48 -8.82
C GLN A 298 23.99 -0.54 -9.33
N LYS A 299 24.32 0.75 -9.41
CA LYS A 299 23.44 1.77 -9.97
C LYS A 299 23.51 1.74 -11.48
N VAL A 300 22.42 1.34 -12.13
CA VAL A 300 22.28 1.38 -13.59
C VAL A 300 21.40 2.57 -13.96
N MET A 301 21.96 3.51 -14.71
CA MET A 301 21.30 4.77 -15.06
C MET A 301 20.06 4.51 -15.92
N ASP A 302 18.94 5.11 -15.54
CA ASP A 302 17.71 5.14 -16.33
C ASP A 302 17.73 6.30 -17.31
N THR A 303 17.45 5.99 -18.58
CA THR A 303 17.35 7.00 -19.63
C THR A 303 15.99 7.70 -19.55
N CYS A 304 16.01 9.01 -19.33
CA CYS A 304 14.81 9.85 -19.33
C CYS A 304 15.03 11.02 -20.31
N ASN A 305 14.16 11.14 -21.30
CA ASN A 305 14.25 12.19 -22.32
C ASN A 305 13.72 13.51 -21.75
N ILE A 306 14.62 14.32 -21.21
CA ILE A 306 14.32 15.61 -20.60
C ILE A 306 14.96 16.70 -21.46
N PRO A 307 14.21 17.69 -21.96
CA PRO A 307 14.78 18.78 -22.72
C PRO A 307 15.80 19.56 -21.88
N GLY A 308 16.92 19.96 -22.49
CA GLY A 308 17.95 20.76 -21.83
C GLY A 308 17.37 22.03 -21.18
N ALA A 309 17.89 22.40 -20.01
CA ALA A 309 17.46 23.59 -19.31
C ALA A 309 18.10 24.86 -19.91
N PRO A 310 17.39 26.01 -19.94
CA PRO A 310 18.00 27.30 -20.22
C PRO A 310 19.15 27.60 -19.25
N GLN A 311 20.17 28.34 -19.69
CA GLN A 311 21.38 28.61 -18.89
C GLN A 311 21.09 29.40 -17.59
N ASN A 312 20.05 30.23 -17.59
CA ASN A 312 19.66 31.07 -16.45
C ASN A 312 18.49 30.48 -15.64
N ALA A 313 18.14 29.21 -15.84
CA ALA A 313 17.11 28.57 -15.04
C ALA A 313 17.63 28.31 -13.61
N PRO A 314 16.86 28.65 -12.56
CA PRO A 314 17.25 28.38 -11.17
C PRO A 314 17.49 26.89 -10.93
N LEU A 315 18.49 26.55 -10.11
CA LEU A 315 18.90 25.17 -9.91
C LEU A 315 17.77 24.32 -9.30
N TRP A 316 17.08 24.83 -8.27
CA TRP A 316 15.92 24.16 -7.69
C TRP A 316 14.83 23.84 -8.74
N ALA A 317 14.61 24.75 -9.70
CA ALA A 317 13.60 24.57 -10.75
C ALA A 317 14.04 23.49 -11.74
N VAL A 318 15.33 23.46 -12.10
CA VAL A 318 15.91 22.42 -12.96
C VAL A 318 15.78 21.04 -12.31
N TYR A 319 16.16 20.92 -11.03
CA TYR A 319 16.05 19.66 -10.29
C TYR A 319 14.61 19.22 -10.11
N GLN A 320 13.70 20.12 -9.73
CA GLN A 320 12.28 19.78 -9.56
C GLN A 320 11.66 19.30 -10.88
N ARG A 321 11.99 19.95 -12.00
CA ARG A 321 11.56 19.51 -13.34
C ARG A 321 12.06 18.10 -13.64
N GLU A 322 13.35 17.81 -13.42
CA GLU A 322 13.88 16.46 -13.66
C GLU A 322 13.16 15.41 -12.80
N VAL A 323 12.94 15.72 -11.52
CA VAL A 323 12.18 14.85 -10.61
C VAL A 323 10.80 14.56 -11.17
N MET A 324 10.04 15.58 -11.57
CA MET A 324 8.68 15.40 -12.06
C MET A 324 8.64 14.54 -13.34
N TYR A 325 9.59 14.73 -14.26
CA TYR A 325 9.72 13.87 -15.45
C TYR A 325 9.94 12.40 -15.09
N ARG A 326 10.83 12.11 -14.15
CA ARG A 326 11.15 10.75 -13.73
C ARG A 326 10.01 10.11 -12.93
N LEU A 327 9.38 10.89 -12.04
CA LEU A 327 8.25 10.45 -11.25
C LEU A 327 7.05 10.10 -12.14
N LEU A 328 6.71 10.97 -13.09
CA LEU A 328 5.66 10.69 -14.07
C LEU A 328 6.00 9.50 -14.97
N LYS A 329 7.27 9.29 -15.33
CA LYS A 329 7.67 8.07 -16.06
C LYS A 329 7.33 6.80 -15.29
N ILE A 330 7.54 6.77 -13.96
CA ILE A 330 7.16 5.65 -13.10
C ILE A 330 5.63 5.50 -13.07
N ILE A 331 4.90 6.58 -12.77
CA ILE A 331 3.42 6.55 -12.70
C ILE A 331 2.82 6.08 -14.03
N HIS A 332 3.26 6.67 -15.15
CA HIS A 332 2.74 6.35 -16.48
C HIS A 332 3.03 4.91 -16.87
N TRP A 333 4.18 4.34 -16.45
CA TRP A 333 4.44 2.92 -16.63
C TRP A 333 3.43 2.07 -15.85
N TRP A 334 3.22 2.36 -14.56
CA TRP A 334 2.27 1.60 -13.75
C TRP A 334 0.85 1.71 -14.32
N VAL A 335 0.36 2.91 -14.61
CA VAL A 335 -0.99 3.13 -15.11
C VAL A 335 -1.20 2.59 -16.53
N GLY A 336 -0.19 2.69 -17.40
CA GLY A 336 -0.29 2.32 -18.80
C GLY A 336 0.09 0.87 -19.13
N VAL A 337 0.93 0.23 -18.30
CA VAL A 337 1.47 -1.12 -18.56
C VAL A 337 0.91 -2.15 -17.59
N LYS A 338 0.75 -1.80 -16.30
CA LYS A 338 0.46 -2.78 -15.25
C LYS A 338 -0.96 -2.69 -14.71
N GLN A 339 -1.49 -1.49 -14.48
CA GLN A 339 -2.75 -1.29 -13.77
C GLN A 339 -3.94 -1.84 -14.58
N THR A 340 -4.75 -2.68 -13.95
CA THR A 340 -5.94 -3.29 -14.56
C THR A 340 -7.17 -2.39 -14.45
N ALA A 341 -8.25 -2.74 -15.17
CA ALA A 341 -9.50 -1.97 -15.19
C ALA A 341 -10.17 -1.83 -13.80
N ASN A 342 -10.00 -2.83 -12.92
CA ASN A 342 -10.46 -2.79 -11.53
C ASN A 342 -9.45 -2.11 -10.58
N GLY A 343 -8.43 -1.44 -11.10
CA GLY A 343 -7.51 -0.60 -10.34
C GLY A 343 -6.28 -1.29 -9.74
N GLU A 344 -6.25 -2.62 -9.68
CA GLU A 344 -5.11 -3.39 -9.15
C GLU A 344 -3.82 -3.10 -9.92
N MET A 345 -2.70 -3.10 -9.21
CA MET A 345 -1.34 -2.96 -9.76
C MET A 345 -0.53 -4.26 -9.65
N GLY A 346 -0.99 -5.20 -8.83
CA GLY A 346 -0.45 -6.56 -8.77
C GLY A 346 0.39 -6.86 -7.55
N GLY A 347 0.43 -5.98 -6.53
CA GLY A 347 0.99 -6.25 -5.20
C GLY A 347 -0.04 -6.79 -4.20
N LYS A 348 -1.33 -6.68 -4.52
CA LYS A 348 -2.55 -6.82 -3.66
C LYS A 348 -3.07 -5.44 -3.31
N TYR A 349 -4.39 -5.27 -3.18
CA TYR A 349 -4.96 -3.94 -2.92
C TYR A 349 -4.35 -3.23 -1.71
N GLY A 350 -4.01 -3.94 -0.62
CA GLY A 350 -3.35 -3.34 0.55
C GLY A 350 -1.99 -2.72 0.23
N ASP A 351 -1.19 -3.37 -0.60
CA ASP A 351 0.12 -2.86 -1.00
C ASP A 351 0.00 -1.84 -2.15
N ASP A 352 -0.99 -2.02 -3.03
CA ASP A 352 -1.19 -1.16 -4.20
C ASP A 352 -1.52 0.28 -3.75
N VAL A 353 -2.30 0.46 -2.68
CA VAL A 353 -2.72 1.78 -2.20
C VAL A 353 -1.58 2.61 -1.62
N GLU A 354 -0.54 1.97 -1.09
CA GLU A 354 0.63 2.67 -0.56
C GLU A 354 1.34 3.51 -1.61
N MET A 355 1.30 3.09 -2.88
CA MET A 355 1.90 3.85 -3.97
C MET A 355 1.28 5.25 -4.11
N LEU A 356 0.00 5.41 -3.78
CA LEU A 356 -0.68 6.71 -3.86
C LEU A 356 -0.11 7.75 -2.90
N ARG A 357 0.66 7.33 -1.88
CA ARG A 357 1.21 8.22 -0.85
C ARG A 357 2.08 9.36 -1.40
N TRP A 358 2.59 9.23 -2.63
CA TRP A 358 3.43 10.24 -3.31
C TRP A 358 2.85 10.76 -4.63
N TRP A 359 1.58 10.46 -4.96
CA TRP A 359 0.95 10.82 -6.26
C TRP A 359 0.28 12.20 -6.27
N LEU A 360 0.02 12.81 -5.11
CA LEU A 360 -0.63 14.11 -5.06
C LEU A 360 0.17 15.24 -5.75
N PRO A 361 1.51 15.35 -5.66
CA PRO A 361 2.23 16.39 -6.40
C PRO A 361 2.12 16.26 -7.93
N PRO A 362 2.23 15.07 -8.54
CA PRO A 362 1.87 14.87 -9.94
C PRO A 362 0.42 15.27 -10.29
N VAL A 363 -0.55 14.89 -9.47
CA VAL A 363 -1.98 15.13 -9.74
C VAL A 363 -2.37 16.60 -9.54
N LEU A 364 -1.94 17.21 -8.43
CA LEU A 364 -2.36 18.54 -7.99
C LEU A 364 -1.34 19.64 -8.31
N GLY A 365 -0.10 19.28 -8.64
CA GLY A 365 0.98 20.23 -8.96
C GLY A 365 1.28 20.29 -10.44
N ALA A 366 1.50 19.13 -11.08
CA ALA A 366 1.71 19.04 -12.52
C ALA A 366 0.41 18.92 -13.34
N ASP A 367 -0.74 18.72 -12.68
CA ASP A 367 -2.04 18.53 -13.33
C ASP A 367 -2.02 17.38 -14.36
N ASP A 368 -1.34 16.27 -14.01
CA ASP A 368 -1.16 15.14 -14.91
C ASP A 368 -2.42 14.25 -14.98
N SER A 369 -3.03 14.22 -16.16
CA SER A 369 -4.27 13.48 -16.40
C SER A 369 -4.15 11.96 -16.20
N LEU A 370 -3.01 11.36 -16.54
CA LEU A 370 -2.84 9.91 -16.43
C LEU A 370 -2.63 9.48 -14.98
N ALA A 371 -1.88 10.27 -14.21
CA ALA A 371 -1.78 10.10 -12.76
C ALA A 371 -3.15 10.21 -12.07
N LEU A 372 -3.94 11.21 -12.46
CA LEU A 372 -5.30 11.41 -11.93
C LEU A 372 -6.21 10.21 -12.23
N VAL A 373 -6.17 9.70 -13.47
CA VAL A 373 -6.93 8.50 -13.87
C VAL A 373 -6.48 7.28 -13.06
N GLY A 374 -5.17 7.06 -12.91
CA GLY A 374 -4.64 5.94 -12.16
C GLY A 374 -5.00 5.96 -10.68
N TYR A 375 -4.90 7.13 -10.04
CA TYR A 375 -5.33 7.33 -8.65
C TYR A 375 -6.82 7.02 -8.50
N THR A 376 -7.66 7.65 -9.33
CA THR A 376 -9.12 7.48 -9.29
C THR A 376 -9.51 6.02 -9.49
N ARG A 377 -8.87 5.32 -10.45
CA ARG A 377 -9.13 3.91 -10.75
C ARG A 377 -8.80 3.00 -9.59
N LEU A 378 -7.70 3.24 -8.86
CA LEU A 378 -7.37 2.45 -7.67
C LEU A 378 -8.34 2.73 -6.52
N ALA A 379 -8.69 3.99 -6.26
CA ALA A 379 -9.68 4.33 -5.23
C ALA A 379 -11.05 3.69 -5.48
N ASP A 380 -11.57 3.79 -6.70
CA ASP A 380 -12.82 3.13 -7.11
C ASP A 380 -12.69 1.61 -7.16
N GLY A 381 -11.52 1.11 -7.56
CA GLY A 381 -11.19 -0.32 -7.56
C GLY A 381 -11.28 -0.94 -6.17
N VAL A 382 -10.68 -0.28 -5.18
CA VAL A 382 -10.73 -0.71 -3.77
C VAL A 382 -12.16 -0.68 -3.23
N TRP A 383 -12.95 0.36 -3.53
CA TRP A 383 -14.37 0.41 -3.15
C TRP A 383 -15.17 -0.78 -3.72
N ASN A 384 -14.92 -1.14 -4.97
CA ASN A 384 -15.66 -2.18 -5.70
C ASN A 384 -15.02 -3.58 -5.60
N SER A 385 -13.90 -3.72 -4.92
CA SER A 385 -13.09 -4.95 -4.82
C SER A 385 -13.81 -6.12 -4.15
N GLY A 386 -14.84 -5.83 -3.34
CA GLY A 386 -15.45 -6.79 -2.45
C GLY A 386 -14.63 -7.12 -1.20
N VAL A 387 -13.45 -6.53 -1.00
CA VAL A 387 -12.67 -6.66 0.27
C VAL A 387 -13.06 -5.61 1.32
N LEU A 388 -13.77 -4.56 0.90
CA LEU A 388 -14.38 -3.56 1.78
C LEU A 388 -15.86 -3.84 2.06
N GLU A 389 -16.29 -3.47 3.26
CA GLU A 389 -17.68 -3.37 3.68
C GLU A 389 -17.85 -2.04 4.42
N ARG A 390 -18.90 -1.27 4.10
CA ARG A 390 -19.12 0.08 4.67
C ARG A 390 -17.83 0.93 4.76
N GLY A 391 -17.05 0.99 3.69
CA GLY A 391 -15.82 1.80 3.62
C GLY A 391 -14.66 1.33 4.52
N PHE A 392 -14.64 0.09 5.00
CA PHE A 392 -13.52 -0.46 5.78
C PHE A 392 -13.30 -1.95 5.51
N ALA A 393 -12.16 -2.51 5.91
CA ALA A 393 -11.82 -3.91 5.66
C ALA A 393 -12.89 -4.88 6.19
N LYS A 394 -13.27 -5.89 5.39
CA LYS A 394 -14.17 -6.97 5.81
C LYS A 394 -13.53 -7.93 6.82
N ARG A 395 -12.25 -8.22 6.63
CA ARG A 395 -11.48 -9.10 7.52
C ARG A 395 -11.13 -8.32 8.78
N ILE A 396 -11.29 -8.94 9.94
CA ILE A 396 -10.69 -8.42 11.18
C ILE A 396 -9.18 -8.58 11.06
N ASP A 397 -8.48 -7.47 11.14
CA ASP A 397 -7.02 -7.42 11.19
C ASP A 397 -6.59 -6.30 12.13
N ASP A 398 -5.30 -6.19 12.40
CA ASP A 398 -4.80 -5.06 13.15
C ASP A 398 -5.00 -3.74 12.39
N VAL A 399 -5.14 -2.64 13.12
CA VAL A 399 -5.57 -1.35 12.55
C VAL A 399 -4.59 -0.76 11.55
N GLU A 400 -3.32 -1.18 11.58
CA GLU A 400 -2.29 -0.79 10.62
C GLU A 400 -2.77 -1.21 9.22
N HIS A 401 -2.91 -2.52 9.02
CA HIS A 401 -3.31 -3.11 7.74
C HIS A 401 -4.81 -2.92 7.42
N ALA A 402 -5.69 -2.97 8.42
CA ALA A 402 -7.14 -2.91 8.18
C ALA A 402 -7.59 -1.52 7.67
N ALA A 403 -6.87 -0.45 8.05
CA ALA A 403 -7.22 0.91 7.65
C ALA A 403 -6.66 1.30 6.27
N GLU A 404 -5.55 0.70 5.83
CA GLU A 404 -4.79 1.09 4.63
C GLU A 404 -5.64 1.25 3.38
N LEU A 405 -6.41 0.22 3.05
CA LEU A 405 -7.23 0.15 1.84
C LEU A 405 -8.02 1.44 1.60
N PHE A 406 -8.64 1.97 2.66
CA PHE A 406 -9.51 3.13 2.55
C PHE A 406 -8.79 4.43 2.92
N ARG A 407 -7.91 4.41 3.94
CA ARG A 407 -7.13 5.57 4.40
C ARG A 407 -6.27 6.15 3.29
N ASP A 408 -5.60 5.31 2.50
CA ASP A 408 -4.60 5.76 1.54
C ASP A 408 -5.19 6.03 0.14
N THR A 409 -6.52 5.90 -0.01
CA THR A 409 -7.23 6.16 -1.27
C THR A 409 -8.18 7.34 -1.15
N HIS A 410 -9.25 7.19 -0.38
CA HIS A 410 -10.43 8.06 -0.42
C HIS A 410 -10.21 9.48 0.13
N PRO A 411 -9.46 9.70 1.23
CA PRO A 411 -9.18 11.06 1.71
C PRO A 411 -8.55 11.97 0.64
N GLY A 412 -7.59 11.48 -0.15
CA GLY A 412 -6.99 12.27 -1.23
C GLY A 412 -7.99 12.74 -2.30
N MET A 413 -9.11 12.03 -2.48
CA MET A 413 -10.15 12.41 -3.44
C MET A 413 -10.86 13.71 -3.09
N PHE A 414 -10.82 14.16 -1.83
CA PHE A 414 -11.33 15.48 -1.45
C PHE A 414 -10.55 16.62 -2.12
N LEU A 415 -9.29 16.39 -2.48
CA LEU A 415 -8.48 17.37 -3.21
C LEU A 415 -8.61 17.20 -4.72
N ILE A 416 -8.64 15.95 -5.19
CA ILE A 416 -8.68 15.61 -6.63
C ILE A 416 -10.05 15.91 -7.23
N ARG A 417 -11.12 15.60 -6.49
CA ARG A 417 -12.54 15.72 -6.87
C ARG A 417 -13.30 16.51 -5.81
N TYR A 418 -12.83 17.71 -5.51
CA TYR A 418 -13.46 18.59 -4.52
C TYR A 418 -14.94 18.84 -4.83
N GLY A 419 -15.82 18.54 -3.87
CA GLY A 419 -17.27 18.67 -4.01
C GLY A 419 -17.99 17.46 -4.59
N ASP A 420 -17.28 16.40 -4.99
CA ASP A 420 -17.87 15.17 -5.50
C ASP A 420 -18.60 14.41 -4.36
N PRO A 421 -19.94 14.27 -4.43
CA PRO A 421 -20.71 13.64 -3.37
C PRO A 421 -20.31 12.20 -3.08
N GLU A 422 -19.87 11.45 -4.09
CA GLU A 422 -19.54 10.03 -3.95
C GLU A 422 -18.43 9.84 -2.91
N TYR A 423 -17.33 10.60 -3.01
CA TYR A 423 -16.20 10.43 -2.10
C TYR A 423 -16.47 10.96 -0.70
N VAL A 424 -17.29 12.01 -0.56
CA VAL A 424 -17.71 12.51 0.76
C VAL A 424 -18.57 11.47 1.47
N GLU A 425 -19.59 10.94 0.81
CA GLU A 425 -20.51 9.96 1.38
C GLU A 425 -19.84 8.61 1.68
N ARG A 426 -18.88 8.16 0.87
CA ARG A 426 -18.07 6.97 1.19
C ARG A 426 -17.31 7.14 2.51
N CYS A 427 -16.74 8.33 2.76
CA CYS A 427 -16.08 8.62 4.03
C CYS A 427 -17.08 8.70 5.21
N LEU A 428 -18.26 9.27 5.02
CA LEU A 428 -19.33 9.27 6.02
C LEU A 428 -19.78 7.83 6.36
N THR A 429 -19.95 7.00 5.33
CA THR A 429 -20.28 5.57 5.46
C THR A 429 -19.24 4.84 6.30
N SER A 430 -17.94 5.07 6.06
CA SER A 430 -16.87 4.49 6.88
C SER A 430 -16.97 4.87 8.35
N MET A 431 -17.43 6.08 8.66
CA MET A 431 -17.53 6.58 10.03
C MET A 431 -18.75 6.08 10.80
N GLN A 432 -19.70 5.43 10.12
CA GLN A 432 -20.74 4.64 10.81
C GLN A 432 -20.09 3.56 11.68
N ASN A 433 -19.01 2.93 11.20
CA ASN A 433 -18.28 1.91 11.95
C ASN A 433 -17.63 2.50 13.22
N PHE A 434 -17.11 3.72 13.18
CA PHE A 434 -16.57 4.41 14.37
C PHE A 434 -17.65 4.66 15.43
N ARG A 435 -18.84 5.06 14.99
CA ARG A 435 -20.01 5.30 15.84
C ARG A 435 -20.56 4.00 16.45
N ASP A 436 -20.70 2.97 15.63
CA ASP A 436 -21.57 1.82 15.93
C ASP A 436 -20.81 0.54 16.30
N VAL A 437 -19.56 0.38 15.86
CA VAL A 437 -18.81 -0.89 15.96
C VAL A 437 -17.52 -0.74 16.76
N TRP A 438 -16.66 0.20 16.37
CA TRP A 438 -15.27 0.24 16.84
C TRP A 438 -15.13 0.78 18.26
N THR A 439 -15.98 1.73 18.65
CA THR A 439 -15.87 2.39 19.95
C THR A 439 -17.03 2.07 20.89
N GLY A 440 -16.82 2.43 22.16
CA GLY A 440 -17.86 2.47 23.17
C GLY A 440 -17.49 3.45 24.26
N ILE A 441 -18.43 3.66 25.19
CA ILE A 441 -18.19 4.44 26.40
C ILE A 441 -17.76 3.48 27.51
N THR A 442 -16.63 3.75 28.14
CA THR A 442 -16.07 2.94 29.21
C THR A 442 -16.76 3.24 30.54
N SER A 443 -16.46 2.47 31.59
CA SER A 443 -16.99 2.70 32.93
C SER A 443 -16.59 4.06 33.53
N MET A 444 -15.55 4.70 32.99
CA MET A 444 -15.11 6.04 33.37
C MET A 444 -15.78 7.17 32.55
N GLY A 445 -16.66 6.84 31.60
CA GLY A 445 -17.35 7.82 30.76
C GLY A 445 -16.54 8.31 29.56
N HIS A 446 -15.39 7.71 29.29
CA HIS A 446 -14.56 8.04 28.13
C HIS A 446 -14.95 7.22 26.90
N ARG A 447 -14.83 7.80 25.70
CA ARG A 447 -14.95 7.05 24.45
C ARG A 447 -13.59 6.47 24.08
N HIS A 448 -13.50 5.15 23.99
CA HIS A 448 -12.32 4.43 23.51
C HIS A 448 -12.67 3.39 22.44
N PHE A 449 -11.69 3.02 21.62
CA PHE A 449 -11.80 1.81 20.80
C PHE A 449 -11.88 0.58 21.70
N ARG A 450 -12.74 -0.35 21.30
CA ARG A 450 -12.89 -1.66 21.95
C ARG A 450 -11.72 -2.59 21.64
N SER A 451 -11.03 -2.36 20.52
CA SER A 451 -9.91 -3.17 20.05
C SER A 451 -9.12 -2.42 18.99
N TYR A 452 -7.83 -2.75 18.88
CA TYR A 452 -6.98 -2.41 17.74
C TYR A 452 -7.04 -3.45 16.61
N TYR A 453 -7.71 -4.59 16.83
CA TYR A 453 -8.06 -5.57 15.80
C TYR A 453 -9.53 -5.39 15.42
N LEU A 454 -9.77 -4.86 14.22
CA LEU A 454 -11.09 -4.44 13.80
C LEU A 454 -11.35 -4.66 12.31
N SER A 455 -12.64 -4.71 11.98
CA SER A 455 -13.20 -4.75 10.63
C SER A 455 -14.39 -3.79 10.57
N ALA A 456 -15.01 -3.67 9.41
CA ALA A 456 -16.22 -2.88 9.26
C ALA A 456 -17.36 -3.33 10.18
N THR A 457 -17.47 -4.62 10.49
CA THR A 457 -18.66 -5.20 11.16
C THR A 457 -18.39 -5.77 12.54
N ALA A 458 -17.13 -5.97 12.92
CA ALA A 458 -16.75 -6.55 14.20
C ALA A 458 -15.37 -6.09 14.69
N VAL A 459 -15.13 -6.30 15.99
CA VAL A 459 -13.85 -6.08 16.68
C VAL A 459 -13.47 -7.31 17.50
N SER A 460 -12.18 -7.56 17.69
CA SER A 460 -11.67 -8.59 18.60
C SER A 460 -11.65 -8.06 20.04
N ALA A 461 -12.80 -8.03 20.71
CA ALA A 461 -12.94 -7.50 22.07
C ALA A 461 -12.60 -8.53 23.16
N TYR A 462 -11.43 -9.17 23.08
CA TYR A 462 -10.91 -10.09 24.10
C TYR A 462 -9.39 -10.03 24.18
N TYR A 463 -8.81 -10.44 25.32
CA TYR A 463 -7.36 -10.44 25.53
C TYR A 463 -6.60 -11.20 24.43
N PRO A 464 -5.48 -10.65 23.89
CA PRO A 464 -4.85 -9.38 24.23
C PRO A 464 -5.32 -8.19 23.35
N TYR A 465 -6.37 -8.36 22.57
CA TYR A 465 -6.80 -7.43 21.52
C TYR A 465 -7.69 -6.29 22.00
N ASP A 466 -8.27 -6.39 23.19
CA ASP A 466 -9.27 -5.48 23.80
C ASP A 466 -8.69 -4.15 24.31
N VAL A 467 -7.80 -3.54 23.53
CA VAL A 467 -7.12 -2.29 23.85
C VAL A 467 -7.24 -1.27 22.72
N ASP A 468 -7.28 0.01 23.09
CA ASP A 468 -7.14 1.16 22.20
C ASP A 468 -5.65 1.54 22.09
N VAL A 469 -5.18 1.81 20.88
CA VAL A 469 -3.79 2.21 20.58
C VAL A 469 -3.79 3.51 19.79
N ALA A 470 -2.72 4.31 19.91
CA ALA A 470 -2.61 5.59 19.19
C ALA A 470 -2.82 5.46 17.67
N MET A 471 -2.40 4.33 17.11
CA MET A 471 -2.54 4.01 15.68
C MET A 471 -4.00 3.88 15.21
N ASN A 472 -4.98 3.69 16.12
CA ASN A 472 -6.39 3.69 15.74
C ASN A 472 -6.84 4.99 15.06
N ALA A 473 -6.09 6.08 15.23
CA ALA A 473 -6.28 7.31 14.46
C ALA A 473 -6.22 7.10 12.93
N ARG A 474 -5.48 6.10 12.43
CA ARG A 474 -5.44 5.75 10.99
C ARG A 474 -6.84 5.43 10.45
N ALA A 475 -7.66 4.72 11.23
CA ALA A 475 -9.02 4.37 10.85
C ALA A 475 -9.97 5.58 10.86
N LEU A 476 -9.63 6.67 11.55
CA LEU A 476 -10.46 7.86 11.71
C LEU A 476 -10.16 8.96 10.70
N LEU A 477 -9.11 8.80 9.90
CA LEU A 477 -8.73 9.79 8.91
C LEU A 477 -9.86 10.17 7.93
N PRO A 478 -10.67 9.23 7.40
CA PRO A 478 -11.83 9.58 6.58
C PRO A 478 -12.80 10.55 7.26
N GLY A 479 -13.04 10.36 8.56
CA GLY A 479 -13.91 11.22 9.34
C GLY A 479 -13.31 12.60 9.58
N LEU A 480 -12.00 12.69 9.80
CA LEU A 480 -11.32 13.98 9.94
C LEU A 480 -11.38 14.80 8.65
N TRP A 481 -11.22 14.16 7.49
CA TRP A 481 -11.33 14.79 6.18
C TRP A 481 -12.77 15.20 5.84
N ALA A 482 -13.75 14.35 6.13
CA ALA A 482 -15.16 14.71 5.99
C ALA A 482 -15.53 15.89 6.88
N ALA A 483 -15.12 15.87 8.17
CA ALA A 483 -15.32 16.98 9.09
C ALA A 483 -14.59 18.26 8.64
N TRP A 484 -13.41 18.17 8.03
CA TRP A 484 -12.76 19.31 7.40
C TRP A 484 -13.56 19.90 6.25
N TYR A 485 -14.19 19.06 5.44
CA TYR A 485 -14.97 19.49 4.29
C TYR A 485 -16.26 20.20 4.71
N ASN A 486 -17.14 19.51 5.45
CA ASN A 486 -18.50 20.00 5.76
C ASN A 486 -18.75 20.36 7.22
N ASN A 487 -17.76 20.23 8.11
CA ASN A 487 -17.96 20.53 9.53
C ASN A 487 -19.13 19.72 10.14
N ASN A 488 -19.24 18.44 9.76
CA ASN A 488 -20.30 17.53 10.23
C ASN A 488 -20.32 17.46 11.78
N PRO A 489 -21.45 17.80 12.43
CA PRO A 489 -21.55 17.92 13.88
C PRO A 489 -21.35 16.58 14.61
N THR A 490 -21.82 15.47 14.01
CA THR A 490 -21.66 14.13 14.58
C THR A 490 -20.20 13.71 14.61
N LEU A 491 -19.47 13.90 13.50
CA LEU A 491 -18.04 13.58 13.43
C LEU A 491 -17.22 14.43 14.40
N ILE A 492 -17.44 15.74 14.44
CA ILE A 492 -16.72 16.64 15.38
C ILE A 492 -16.93 16.20 16.82
N LYS A 493 -18.17 15.83 17.19
CA LYS A 493 -18.48 15.32 18.52
C LYS A 493 -17.73 14.02 18.82
N LEU A 494 -17.87 12.99 17.97
CA LEU A 494 -17.30 11.67 18.22
C LEU A 494 -15.76 11.71 18.27
N LEU A 495 -15.13 12.43 17.34
CA LEU A 495 -13.68 12.59 17.31
C LEU A 495 -13.19 13.39 18.53
N SER A 496 -13.93 14.43 18.93
CA SER A 496 -13.61 15.21 20.14
C SER A 496 -13.69 14.39 21.42
N GLU A 497 -14.73 13.55 21.57
CA GLU A 497 -14.90 12.64 22.71
C GLU A 497 -13.71 11.68 22.83
N TRP A 498 -13.31 11.04 21.72
CA TRP A 498 -12.17 10.13 21.69
C TRP A 498 -10.84 10.84 21.94
N GLY A 499 -10.59 11.98 21.28
CA GLY A 499 -9.36 12.75 21.48
C GLY A 499 -9.20 13.27 22.91
N GLN A 500 -10.30 13.72 23.55
CA GLN A 500 -10.29 14.15 24.95
C GLN A 500 -10.05 13.01 25.94
N ALA A 501 -10.55 11.79 25.64
CA ALA A 501 -10.22 10.61 26.44
C ALA A 501 -8.71 10.35 26.46
N TRP A 502 -8.08 10.31 25.28
CA TRP A 502 -6.62 10.15 25.16
C TRP A 502 -5.80 11.25 25.84
N ILE A 503 -6.25 12.51 25.77
CA ILE A 503 -5.59 13.62 26.48
C ILE A 503 -5.75 13.48 28.00
N THR A 504 -6.93 13.06 28.46
CA THR A 504 -7.16 12.78 29.89
C THR A 504 -6.21 11.69 30.36
N ASP A 505 -6.06 10.63 29.58
CA ASP A 505 -5.16 9.51 29.85
C ASP A 505 -3.69 9.88 29.80
N ALA A 506 -3.31 10.77 28.88
CA ALA A 506 -1.98 11.36 28.86
C ALA A 506 -1.66 12.05 30.19
N ASN A 507 -2.63 12.76 30.79
CA ASN A 507 -2.45 13.46 32.05
C ASN A 507 -2.45 12.56 33.29
N ARG A 508 -3.02 11.34 33.21
CA ARG A 508 -3.01 10.38 34.33
C ARG A 508 -1.61 9.81 34.56
N ALA A 509 -1.07 9.99 35.76
CA ALA A 509 0.19 9.38 36.21
C ALA A 509 -0.08 8.02 36.87
N THR A 510 -0.32 6.99 36.06
CA THR A 510 -0.69 5.63 36.52
C THR A 510 0.17 4.60 35.78
N ASN A 511 0.40 3.43 36.39
CA ASN A 511 1.25 2.35 35.85
C ASN A 511 2.70 2.81 35.50
N GLY A 512 3.25 3.74 36.30
CA GLY A 512 4.59 4.31 36.09
C GLY A 512 4.69 5.32 34.94
N LYS A 513 3.58 5.68 34.28
CA LYS A 513 3.57 6.65 33.18
C LYS A 513 3.77 8.09 33.69
N PRO A 514 4.69 8.88 33.10
CA PRO A 514 4.78 10.30 33.39
C PRO A 514 3.53 11.08 32.93
N ALA A 515 3.09 12.07 33.70
CA ALA A 515 1.97 12.93 33.32
C ALA A 515 2.30 13.77 32.07
N GLY A 516 1.32 13.88 31.16
CA GLY A 516 1.41 14.58 29.88
C GLY A 516 1.93 13.74 28.72
N VAL A 517 2.38 12.51 28.98
CA VAL A 517 2.83 11.55 27.96
C VAL A 517 1.68 10.61 27.61
N ILE A 518 1.37 10.46 26.32
CA ILE A 518 0.36 9.51 25.84
C ILE A 518 0.81 8.07 26.13
N PRO A 519 -0.08 7.19 26.62
CA PRO A 519 0.28 5.78 26.85
C PRO A 519 0.45 5.01 25.54
N SER A 520 1.13 3.85 25.55
CA SER A 520 1.21 2.98 24.36
C SER A 520 -0.14 2.36 24.01
N ALA A 521 -0.91 1.99 25.04
CA ALA A 521 -2.25 1.42 24.89
C ALA A 521 -3.12 1.73 26.11
N VAL A 522 -4.44 1.67 25.92
CA VAL A 522 -5.46 1.80 26.97
C VAL A 522 -6.42 0.62 26.85
N ALA A 523 -6.57 -0.21 27.90
CA ALA A 523 -7.57 -1.27 27.86
C ALA A 523 -8.97 -0.68 27.90
N PHE A 524 -9.89 -1.24 27.12
CA PHE A 524 -11.29 -0.76 27.10
C PHE A 524 -11.96 -0.91 28.47
N GLU A 525 -11.60 -1.95 29.23
CA GLU A 525 -12.05 -2.11 30.60
C GLU A 525 -11.30 -1.14 31.55
N GLY A 526 -12.04 -0.18 32.11
CA GLY A 526 -11.55 0.71 33.17
C GLY A 526 -10.44 1.68 32.74
N ASP A 527 -10.28 1.90 31.44
CA ASP A 527 -9.25 2.75 30.84
C ASP A 527 -7.84 2.42 31.38
N LYS A 528 -7.49 1.15 31.43
CA LYS A 528 -6.23 0.73 32.05
C LYS A 528 -5.02 1.14 31.19
N ILE A 529 -4.16 2.00 31.73
CA ILE A 529 -2.93 2.49 31.09
C ILE A 529 -1.93 1.35 30.88
N GLY A 530 -1.41 1.20 29.66
CA GLY A 530 -0.54 0.10 29.25
C GLY A 530 -1.29 -1.14 28.76
N GLY A 531 -2.62 -1.04 28.62
CA GLY A 531 -3.47 -2.18 28.32
C GLY A 531 -3.42 -3.21 29.45
N HIS A 532 -3.08 -4.45 29.12
CA HIS A 532 -2.92 -5.53 30.09
C HIS A 532 -1.51 -5.65 30.67
N SER A 533 -0.55 -4.92 30.13
CA SER A 533 0.85 -4.93 30.55
C SER A 533 1.08 -4.19 31.87
N ALA A 534 2.11 -4.62 32.60
CA ALA A 534 2.65 -3.89 33.75
C ALA A 534 3.51 -2.67 33.34
N GLN A 535 3.77 -2.50 32.05
CA GLN A 535 4.56 -1.40 31.49
C GLN A 535 3.66 -0.52 30.64
N TRP A 536 3.66 0.79 30.90
CA TRP A 536 2.84 1.74 30.14
C TRP A 536 3.31 1.99 28.70
N TYR A 537 4.58 1.67 28.40
CA TYR A 537 5.26 1.94 27.13
C TYR A 537 5.39 0.71 26.22
N ASN A 538 5.18 -0.50 26.76
CA ASN A 538 5.20 -1.75 26.01
C ASN A 538 3.95 -2.54 26.37
N PRO A 539 2.92 -2.53 25.50
CA PRO A 539 1.65 -3.17 25.77
C PRO A 539 1.66 -4.70 25.55
N GLN A 540 2.79 -5.28 25.11
CA GLN A 540 2.96 -6.71 24.82
C GLN A 540 1.93 -7.25 23.81
N LEU A 541 1.69 -6.47 22.75
CA LEU A 541 0.79 -6.81 21.66
C LEU A 541 1.52 -7.61 20.56
N THR A 542 0.77 -8.08 19.57
CA THR A 542 1.26 -8.93 18.48
C THR A 542 2.47 -8.31 17.75
N TYR A 543 2.42 -6.99 17.51
CA TYR A 543 3.46 -6.27 16.78
C TYR A 543 4.13 -5.22 17.66
N THR A 544 5.45 -5.06 17.50
CA THR A 544 6.26 -4.15 18.31
C THR A 544 6.04 -2.68 17.97
N TYR A 545 5.48 -2.37 16.81
CA TYR A 545 5.18 -0.98 16.42
C TYR A 545 4.07 -0.32 17.23
N TYR A 546 3.43 -1.05 18.15
CA TYR A 546 2.55 -0.48 19.18
C TYR A 546 3.29 -0.06 20.46
N ASN A 547 4.60 -0.28 20.55
CA ASN A 547 5.41 0.25 21.63
C ASN A 547 5.50 1.77 21.52
N TRP A 548 5.62 2.44 22.66
CA TRP A 548 5.61 3.91 22.69
C TRP A 548 6.84 4.55 22.02
N ASP A 549 7.97 3.85 21.96
CA ASP A 549 9.20 4.32 21.27
C ASP A 549 9.13 4.19 19.74
N HIS A 550 8.00 3.75 19.20
CA HIS A 550 7.70 3.78 17.77
C HIS A 550 6.94 5.07 17.44
N LEU A 551 7.67 6.19 17.48
CA LEU A 551 7.13 7.54 17.42
C LEU A 551 6.42 7.85 16.10
N GLY A 552 6.81 7.22 14.98
CA GLY A 552 6.09 7.36 13.71
C GLY A 552 4.63 6.95 13.85
N HIS A 553 4.43 5.77 14.42
CA HIS A 553 3.11 5.18 14.67
C HIS A 553 2.32 5.87 15.78
N VAL A 554 2.99 6.24 16.87
CA VAL A 554 2.39 6.98 17.99
C VAL A 554 1.89 8.37 17.56
N ASN A 555 2.54 8.98 16.57
CA ASN A 555 2.17 10.31 16.08
C ASN A 555 0.87 10.34 15.26
N GLU A 556 0.34 9.21 14.78
CA GLU A 556 -0.97 9.17 14.09
C GLU A 556 -2.07 9.82 14.94
N LEU A 557 -2.13 9.52 16.24
CA LEU A 557 -3.04 10.19 17.18
C LEU A 557 -2.74 11.69 17.28
N GLN A 558 -1.47 12.08 17.39
CA GLN A 558 -1.11 13.49 17.56
C GLN A 558 -1.45 14.34 16.32
N TYR A 559 -1.31 13.79 15.11
CA TYR A 559 -1.76 14.46 13.89
C TYR A 559 -3.29 14.66 13.89
N LEU A 560 -4.05 13.64 14.31
CA LEU A 560 -5.51 13.77 14.45
C LEU A 560 -5.87 14.85 15.47
N LEU A 561 -5.18 14.92 16.60
CA LEU A 561 -5.40 15.97 17.60
C LEU A 561 -5.06 17.37 17.04
N ALA A 562 -3.98 17.52 16.27
CA ALA A 562 -3.68 18.78 15.58
C ALA A 562 -4.77 19.16 14.55
N GLY A 563 -5.32 18.19 13.82
CA GLY A 563 -6.48 18.40 12.96
C GLY A 563 -7.74 18.84 13.73
N LEU A 564 -8.02 18.23 14.88
CA LEU A 564 -9.11 18.65 15.76
C LEU A 564 -8.92 20.05 16.32
N TYR A 565 -7.69 20.46 16.61
CA TYR A 565 -7.39 21.86 16.92
C TYR A 565 -7.77 22.77 15.75
N ALA A 566 -7.41 22.43 14.51
CA ALA A 566 -7.75 23.24 13.35
C ALA A 566 -9.28 23.39 13.16
N LEU A 567 -10.04 22.32 13.38
CA LEU A 567 -11.52 22.33 13.25
C LEU A 567 -12.22 23.08 14.38
N THR A 568 -11.75 22.92 15.62
CA THR A 568 -12.49 23.36 16.82
C THR A 568 -11.89 24.59 17.51
N GLN A 569 -10.65 24.92 17.19
CA GLN A 569 -9.83 25.95 17.86
C GLN A 569 -9.65 25.73 19.38
N LYS A 570 -9.93 24.52 19.88
CA LYS A 570 -9.77 24.17 21.31
C LYS A 570 -8.32 23.81 21.61
N GLN A 571 -7.68 24.63 22.45
CA GLN A 571 -6.26 24.49 22.82
C GLN A 571 -5.90 23.15 23.47
N ILE A 572 -6.87 22.47 24.10
CA ILE A 572 -6.66 21.16 24.72
C ILE A 572 -6.07 20.13 23.73
N PHE A 573 -6.44 20.21 22.45
CA PHE A 573 -5.97 19.28 21.43
C PHE A 573 -4.50 19.47 21.04
N LEU A 574 -3.85 20.58 21.42
CA LEU A 574 -2.40 20.75 21.26
C LEU A 574 -1.60 20.35 22.51
N GLN A 575 -2.24 19.91 23.59
CA GLN A 575 -1.61 19.74 24.89
C GLN A 575 -0.46 18.71 24.90
N THR A 576 -0.66 17.55 24.25
CA THR A 576 0.35 16.48 24.19
C THR A 576 1.53 16.87 23.31
N ILE A 577 1.26 17.49 22.16
CA ILE A 577 2.27 18.06 21.26
C ILE A 577 3.10 19.13 21.97
N ASN A 578 2.45 20.03 22.71
CA ASN A 578 3.11 21.04 23.54
C ASN A 578 3.97 20.44 24.64
N THR A 579 3.53 19.32 25.23
CA THR A 579 4.31 18.59 26.23
C THR A 579 5.58 18.01 25.60
N ASN A 580 5.48 17.37 24.45
CA ASN A 580 6.62 16.85 23.70
C ASN A 580 7.60 17.96 23.30
N ALA A 581 7.08 19.08 22.78
CA ALA A 581 7.91 20.25 22.41
C ALA A 581 8.69 20.79 23.62
N ARG A 582 8.04 20.92 24.78
CA ARG A 582 8.70 21.33 26.04
C ARG A 582 9.76 20.31 26.47
N LEU A 583 9.45 19.02 26.38
CA LEU A 583 10.36 17.94 26.74
C LEU A 583 11.57 17.84 25.83
N MET A 584 11.52 18.35 24.60
CA MET A 584 12.67 18.37 23.68
C MET A 584 13.49 19.66 23.81
N THR A 585 12.86 20.78 24.12
CA THR A 585 13.52 22.11 24.19
C THR A 585 14.10 22.47 25.55
N GLN A 586 13.52 21.98 26.66
CA GLN A 586 13.92 22.37 28.02
C GLN A 586 14.70 21.25 28.74
N PRO A 587 15.79 21.57 29.46
CA PRO A 587 16.54 20.58 30.20
C PRO A 587 15.69 19.96 31.32
N LEU A 588 15.83 18.65 31.53
CA LEU A 588 15.23 17.94 32.66
C LEU A 588 16.19 17.94 33.85
N GLN A 589 15.67 18.23 35.05
CA GLN A 589 16.41 18.10 36.30
C GLN A 589 16.59 16.62 36.68
N GLU A 590 15.56 15.81 36.45
CA GLU A 590 15.57 14.37 36.65
C GLU A 590 16.41 13.67 35.57
N LYS A 591 17.23 12.70 35.98
CA LYS A 591 18.12 11.92 35.10
C LYS A 591 17.93 10.42 35.26
N ASP A 592 16.76 9.98 35.72
CA ASP A 592 16.46 8.56 35.84
C ASP A 592 16.47 7.91 34.45
N THR A 593 17.43 7.04 34.18
CA THR A 593 17.58 6.40 32.87
C THR A 593 16.69 5.18 32.69
N ALA A 594 15.89 4.80 33.69
CA ALA A 594 14.99 3.66 33.60
C ALA A 594 14.01 3.80 32.43
N THR A 595 13.81 2.72 31.68
CA THR A 595 12.84 2.68 30.59
C THR A 595 11.44 3.05 31.10
N GLY A 596 10.79 3.99 30.43
CA GLY A 596 9.49 4.53 30.83
C GLY A 596 9.54 5.72 31.78
N SER A 597 10.72 6.15 32.24
CA SER A 597 10.87 7.41 32.98
C SER A 597 10.67 8.63 32.07
N LEU A 598 10.47 9.81 32.66
CA LEU A 598 10.38 11.06 31.88
C LEU A 598 11.69 11.39 31.13
N TYR A 599 12.84 11.05 31.71
CA TYR A 599 14.12 11.24 31.06
C TYR A 599 14.29 10.28 29.88
N TRP A 600 13.88 9.01 30.00
CA TRP A 600 13.85 8.07 28.88
C TRP A 600 12.93 8.55 27.75
N VAL A 601 11.72 9.05 28.07
CA VAL A 601 10.80 9.68 27.11
C VAL A 601 11.50 10.79 26.32
N ARG A 602 12.20 11.71 27.01
CA ARG A 602 12.97 12.77 26.34
C ARG A 602 14.04 12.18 25.41
N GLN A 603 14.75 11.14 25.82
CA GLN A 603 15.78 10.52 24.95
C GLN A 603 15.16 9.98 23.66
N GLN A 604 14.04 9.25 23.74
CA GLN A 604 13.37 8.73 22.56
C GLN A 604 12.87 9.85 21.64
N LEU A 605 12.27 10.91 22.20
CA LEU A 605 11.84 12.06 21.42
C LEU A 605 13.01 12.74 20.67
N LEU A 606 14.18 12.87 21.32
CA LEU A 606 15.37 13.45 20.70
C LEU A 606 16.00 12.54 19.64
N SER A 607 16.05 11.22 19.88
CA SER A 607 16.59 10.25 18.91
C SER A 607 15.62 9.92 17.77
N GLY A 608 14.34 10.25 17.94
CA GLY A 608 13.27 9.93 17.02
C GLY A 608 12.68 8.53 17.18
N GLY A 609 13.00 7.81 18.26
CA GLY A 609 12.52 6.45 18.50
C GLY A 609 13.25 5.38 17.70
N ILE A 610 12.55 4.28 17.40
CA ILE A 610 13.08 3.09 16.70
C ILE A 610 12.58 3.00 15.24
N ASP A 611 11.39 3.50 14.94
CA ASP A 611 10.66 3.29 13.68
C ASP A 611 10.79 4.46 12.70
N HIS A 612 12.01 4.80 12.31
CA HIS A 612 12.24 5.89 11.36
C HIS A 612 13.28 5.58 10.30
N THR A 613 13.26 6.40 9.24
CA THR A 613 14.34 6.42 8.27
C THR A 613 15.58 7.04 8.91
N ALA A 614 16.75 6.43 8.71
CA ALA A 614 18.02 6.94 9.22
C ALA A 614 18.21 8.43 8.86
N GLY A 615 18.52 9.25 9.88
CA GLY A 615 18.70 10.70 9.72
C GLY A 615 17.40 11.52 9.75
N SER A 616 16.24 10.90 9.94
CA SER A 616 14.96 11.58 10.12
C SER A 616 14.45 11.45 11.56
N ASN A 617 13.69 12.45 12.04
CA ASN A 617 12.98 12.35 13.31
C ASN A 617 11.48 12.57 13.04
N PRO A 618 10.60 11.61 13.35
CA PRO A 618 9.17 11.67 13.02
C PRO A 618 8.44 12.84 13.70
N MET A 619 8.99 13.40 14.78
CA MET A 619 8.44 14.57 15.45
C MET A 619 8.54 15.85 14.61
N GLY A 620 9.50 15.95 13.69
CA GLY A 620 9.76 17.16 12.92
C GLY A 620 8.57 17.61 12.05
N LYS A 621 7.88 16.65 11.43
CA LYS A 621 6.67 16.92 10.62
C LYS A 621 5.46 17.28 11.50
N LEU A 622 5.31 16.62 12.65
CA LEU A 622 4.26 16.96 13.63
C LEU A 622 4.40 18.40 14.14
N PHE A 623 5.62 18.83 14.48
CA PHE A 623 5.86 20.21 14.91
C PHE A 623 5.67 21.22 13.79
N ALA A 624 6.00 20.89 12.54
CA ALA A 624 5.73 21.76 11.40
C ALA A 624 4.21 21.96 11.20
N MET A 625 3.43 20.89 11.31
CA MET A 625 1.97 20.99 11.25
C MET A 625 1.40 21.80 12.41
N ALA A 626 1.82 21.54 13.64
CA ALA A 626 1.37 22.30 14.81
C ALA A 626 1.75 23.78 14.72
N ARG A 627 2.97 24.09 14.25
CA ARG A 627 3.43 25.46 13.98
C ARG A 627 2.49 26.18 13.03
N GLN A 628 2.20 25.57 11.89
CA GLN A 628 1.39 26.20 10.85
C GLN A 628 -0.06 26.38 11.29
N LEU A 629 -0.68 25.35 11.89
CA LEU A 629 -2.08 25.41 12.30
C LEU A 629 -2.31 26.38 13.47
N SER A 630 -1.36 26.49 14.39
CA SER A 630 -1.46 27.37 15.57
C SER A 630 -0.87 28.75 15.37
N ASN A 631 -0.17 28.99 14.25
CA ASN A 631 0.64 30.19 14.00
C ASN A 631 1.56 30.53 15.20
N SER A 632 2.24 29.52 15.76
CA SER A 632 3.05 29.66 16.97
C SER A 632 4.53 29.37 16.73
N SER A 633 5.38 30.36 17.00
CA SER A 633 6.84 30.26 16.89
C SER A 633 7.49 29.33 17.92
N ARG A 634 6.72 28.80 18.89
CA ARG A 634 7.24 27.88 19.93
C ARG A 634 7.89 26.62 19.36
N TYR A 635 7.55 26.27 18.12
CA TYR A 635 8.03 25.08 17.43
C TYR A 635 9.21 25.37 16.50
N ASP A 636 9.56 26.64 16.25
CA ASP A 636 10.53 27.03 15.22
C ASP A 636 11.88 26.32 15.39
N THR A 637 12.44 26.29 16.61
CA THR A 637 13.71 25.58 16.87
C THR A 637 13.62 24.08 16.61
N LEU A 638 12.47 23.45 16.87
CA LEU A 638 12.27 22.02 16.64
C LEU A 638 12.09 21.73 15.15
N VAL A 639 11.38 22.61 14.42
CA VAL A 639 11.23 22.52 12.97
C VAL A 639 12.55 22.76 12.27
N ASP A 640 13.36 23.70 12.74
CA ASP A 640 14.70 23.97 12.23
C ASP A 640 15.62 22.74 12.37
N GLN A 641 15.59 22.11 13.54
CA GLN A 641 16.46 20.97 13.86
C GLN A 641 15.99 19.65 13.21
N TYR A 642 14.69 19.37 13.21
CA TYR A 642 14.14 18.05 12.87
C TYR A 642 13.18 18.06 11.67
N GLY A 643 12.78 19.23 11.18
CA GLY A 643 11.83 19.36 10.08
C GLY A 643 12.41 18.87 8.75
N ALA A 644 11.51 18.44 7.86
CA ALA A 644 11.88 18.11 6.49
C ALA A 644 12.44 19.33 5.74
N HIS A 645 13.12 19.10 4.61
CA HIS A 645 13.74 20.14 3.78
C HIS A 645 12.82 21.34 3.51
N TYR A 646 11.57 21.11 3.09
CA TYR A 646 10.61 22.18 2.87
C TYR A 646 10.24 22.94 4.15
N ASN A 647 10.01 22.25 5.27
CA ASN A 647 9.65 22.89 6.54
C ASN A 647 10.76 23.84 7.02
N ARG A 648 12.02 23.46 6.86
CA ARG A 648 13.18 24.31 7.17
C ARG A 648 13.30 25.50 6.21
N TYR A 649 13.00 25.29 4.92
CA TYR A 649 12.90 26.39 3.96
C TYR A 649 11.84 27.42 4.38
N THR A 650 10.69 27.00 4.91
CA THR A 650 9.66 27.96 5.38
C THR A 650 10.06 28.81 6.60
N LEU A 651 11.20 28.52 7.24
CA LEU A 651 11.75 29.34 8.33
C LEU A 651 12.77 30.37 7.84
N HIS A 652 13.66 29.96 6.94
CA HIS A 652 14.86 30.73 6.58
C HIS A 652 14.88 31.20 5.13
N HIS A 653 13.99 30.68 4.28
CA HIS A 653 13.97 30.89 2.84
C HIS A 653 15.29 30.52 2.13
N ASP A 654 16.07 29.59 2.69
CA ASP A 654 17.32 29.12 2.08
C ASP A 654 17.03 28.03 1.02
N LYS A 655 17.15 28.42 -0.26
CA LYS A 655 16.94 27.53 -1.41
C LYS A 655 17.93 26.36 -1.46
N LYS A 656 19.11 26.47 -0.83
CA LYS A 656 20.08 25.35 -0.81
C LYS A 656 19.53 24.11 -0.12
N VAL A 657 18.67 24.29 0.88
CA VAL A 657 18.07 23.17 1.62
C VAL A 657 17.14 22.34 0.73
N ILE A 658 16.32 23.00 -0.10
CA ILE A 658 15.43 22.30 -1.04
C ILE A 658 16.20 21.73 -2.24
N GLU A 659 17.27 22.40 -2.70
CA GLU A 659 18.15 21.88 -3.75
C GLU A 659 18.83 20.58 -3.33
N GLN A 660 19.36 20.53 -2.10
CA GLN A 660 19.92 19.30 -1.52
C GLN A 660 18.87 18.19 -1.47
N GLY A 661 17.67 18.48 -0.98
CA GLY A 661 16.60 17.49 -0.89
C GLY A 661 16.14 16.95 -2.25
N LEU A 662 16.12 17.80 -3.28
CA LEU A 662 15.81 17.38 -4.65
C LEU A 662 16.91 16.49 -5.23
N GLU A 663 18.18 16.80 -4.97
CA GLU A 663 19.32 15.98 -5.40
C GLU A 663 19.30 14.59 -4.73
N GLU A 664 18.99 14.52 -3.43
CA GLU A 664 18.79 13.27 -2.70
C GLU A 664 17.70 12.40 -3.34
N MET A 665 16.57 13.01 -3.71
CA MET A 665 15.48 12.31 -4.39
C MET A 665 15.89 11.87 -5.81
N LEU A 666 16.58 12.72 -6.58
CA LEU A 666 17.10 12.37 -7.90
C LEU A 666 18.06 11.18 -7.86
N ASN A 667 18.85 11.04 -6.80
CA ASN A 667 19.73 9.89 -6.61
C ASN A 667 18.98 8.55 -6.49
N SER A 668 17.69 8.56 -6.14
CA SER A 668 16.83 7.38 -6.18
C SER A 668 16.14 7.19 -7.54
N LEU A 669 15.70 8.28 -8.18
CA LEU A 669 14.93 8.25 -9.44
C LEU A 669 15.78 8.08 -10.70
N ARG A 670 17.08 8.39 -10.64
CA ARG A 670 18.01 8.30 -11.77
C ARG A 670 18.41 6.87 -12.13
N TYR A 671 18.19 5.91 -11.24
CA TYR A 671 18.77 4.58 -11.37
C TYR A 671 17.72 3.48 -11.18
N ASN A 672 18.02 2.31 -11.74
CA ASN A 672 17.33 1.06 -11.45
C ASN A 672 15.81 1.10 -11.69
N PHE A 673 15.35 1.81 -12.72
CA PHE A 673 13.93 1.93 -13.08
C PHE A 673 13.15 0.60 -13.08
N PRO A 674 13.68 -0.54 -13.57
CA PRO A 674 13.01 -1.84 -13.44
C PRO A 674 12.69 -2.26 -12.00
N LEU A 675 13.54 -1.93 -11.01
CA LEU A 675 13.30 -2.21 -9.59
C LEU A 675 12.21 -1.33 -8.96
N LEU A 676 11.76 -0.28 -9.66
CA LEU A 676 10.61 0.55 -9.28
C LEU A 676 9.36 0.22 -10.12
N THR A 677 9.48 -0.72 -11.07
CA THR A 677 8.45 -1.03 -12.07
C THR A 677 8.36 -2.53 -12.36
N SER A 678 8.95 -3.01 -13.46
CA SER A 678 8.73 -4.36 -14.02
C SER A 678 9.09 -5.50 -13.07
N GLU A 679 10.05 -5.30 -12.18
CA GLU A 679 10.52 -6.32 -11.26
C GLU A 679 9.65 -6.45 -10.01
N VAL A 680 8.91 -5.41 -9.64
CA VAL A 680 8.23 -5.30 -8.34
C VAL A 680 7.14 -6.36 -8.19
N LYS A 681 7.14 -7.05 -7.04
CA LYS A 681 6.08 -7.99 -6.63
C LYS A 681 5.26 -7.52 -5.43
N PHE A 682 5.87 -6.74 -4.54
CA PHE A 682 5.24 -6.10 -3.38
C PHE A 682 5.25 -4.59 -3.62
N THR A 683 4.09 -4.00 -3.91
CA THR A 683 3.99 -2.63 -4.45
C THR A 683 4.16 -1.53 -3.39
N ASP A 684 3.99 -1.86 -2.12
CA ASP A 684 4.38 -1.07 -0.95
C ASP A 684 5.90 -0.81 -0.92
N ARG A 685 6.70 -1.61 -1.64
CA ARG A 685 8.14 -1.40 -1.84
C ARG A 685 8.47 -0.39 -2.95
N VAL A 686 7.47 0.13 -3.66
CA VAL A 686 7.64 1.28 -4.58
C VAL A 686 7.61 2.58 -3.80
N TYR A 687 8.73 2.85 -3.13
CA TYR A 687 8.89 4.01 -2.28
C TYR A 687 9.75 5.10 -2.93
N ILE A 688 9.27 6.35 -2.87
CA ILE A 688 10.02 7.54 -3.29
C ILE A 688 10.51 8.30 -2.05
N PRO A 689 11.81 8.24 -1.74
CA PRO A 689 12.40 8.99 -0.63
C PRO A 689 12.15 10.49 -0.76
N ASN A 690 12.01 11.16 0.39
CA ASN A 690 11.81 12.61 0.48
C ASN A 690 10.59 13.15 -0.30
N ASN A 691 9.58 12.33 -0.63
CA ASN A 691 8.41 12.78 -1.41
C ASN A 691 7.65 13.97 -0.79
N SER A 692 7.70 14.15 0.54
CA SER A 692 7.10 15.31 1.21
C SER A 692 7.70 16.65 0.76
N LEU A 693 8.93 16.66 0.22
CA LEU A 693 9.53 17.84 -0.37
C LEU A 693 8.73 18.34 -1.58
N LEU A 694 8.31 17.44 -2.48
CA LEU A 694 7.49 17.84 -3.63
C LEU A 694 6.11 18.34 -3.20
N SER A 695 5.48 17.66 -2.24
CA SER A 695 4.22 18.13 -1.67
C SER A 695 4.37 19.52 -1.05
N GLY A 696 5.48 19.77 -0.36
CA GLY A 696 5.84 21.08 0.15
C GLY A 696 6.00 22.13 -0.96
N MET A 697 6.87 21.87 -1.94
CA MET A 697 7.17 22.84 -2.99
C MET A 697 5.98 23.12 -3.92
N TYR A 698 5.28 22.08 -4.41
CA TYR A 698 4.14 22.28 -5.30
C TYR A 698 2.90 22.75 -4.55
N LEU A 699 2.59 22.20 -3.38
CA LEU A 699 1.28 22.40 -2.74
C LEU A 699 1.32 23.31 -1.53
N GLY A 700 2.51 23.67 -1.05
CA GLY A 700 2.68 24.31 0.24
C GLY A 700 2.36 23.37 1.40
N HIS A 701 2.49 22.05 1.21
CA HIS A 701 2.07 21.09 2.22
C HIS A 701 3.00 21.10 3.45
N PHE A 702 2.44 21.29 4.63
CA PHE A 702 3.20 21.47 5.88
C PHE A 702 3.04 20.32 6.91
N GLY A 703 2.25 19.29 6.56
CA GLY A 703 2.08 18.05 7.35
C GLY A 703 2.98 16.90 6.89
N ALA A 704 2.68 15.68 7.34
CA ALA A 704 3.46 14.48 7.00
C ALA A 704 3.02 13.79 5.70
N GLY A 705 1.79 14.04 5.24
CA GLY A 705 1.24 13.61 3.97
C GLY A 705 -0.29 13.66 3.97
N TYR A 706 -0.93 12.67 4.56
CA TYR A 706 -2.40 12.47 4.46
C TYR A 706 -3.16 12.80 5.73
N GLU A 707 -2.48 13.13 6.83
CA GLU A 707 -3.06 13.11 8.19
C GLU A 707 -4.08 14.24 8.40
N TYR A 708 -3.97 15.32 7.63
CA TYR A 708 -4.93 16.39 7.54
C TYR A 708 -4.68 17.15 6.23
N PRO A 709 -5.71 17.74 5.58
CA PRO A 709 -5.55 18.55 4.36
C PRO A 709 -4.76 19.84 4.63
N SER A 710 -3.44 19.69 4.68
CA SER A 710 -2.46 20.66 5.17
C SER A 710 -1.72 21.34 4.03
N LEU A 711 -2.41 21.72 2.95
CA LEU A 711 -1.85 22.40 1.79
C LEU A 711 -2.39 23.83 1.63
N LEU A 712 -1.66 24.66 0.90
CA LEU A 712 -1.99 26.06 0.60
C LEU A 712 -2.53 26.25 -0.81
N ALA A 713 -1.95 25.54 -1.79
CA ALA A 713 -2.24 25.71 -3.20
C ALA A 713 -2.28 24.38 -3.97
N SER A 714 -3.01 24.36 -5.08
CA SER A 714 -2.82 23.39 -6.16
C SER A 714 -2.88 24.11 -7.50
N TRP A 715 -2.55 23.42 -8.59
CA TRP A 715 -2.28 24.06 -9.87
C TRP A 715 -2.93 23.32 -11.02
N LYS A 716 -3.29 24.07 -12.06
CA LYS A 716 -3.84 23.53 -13.31
C LYS A 716 -3.09 24.06 -14.52
N ASN A 717 -3.06 23.25 -15.58
CA ASN A 717 -2.40 23.53 -16.86
C ASN A 717 -0.89 23.80 -16.75
N THR A 718 -0.23 23.26 -15.74
CA THR A 718 1.21 23.41 -15.49
C THR A 718 2.02 22.38 -16.28
N GLY A 719 1.67 21.10 -16.17
CA GLY A 719 2.46 20.00 -16.73
C GLY A 719 3.83 19.88 -16.06
N LYS A 720 4.66 18.99 -16.61
CA LYS A 720 6.03 18.71 -16.14
C LYS A 720 7.05 19.84 -16.39
N ASP A 721 6.70 20.85 -17.19
CA ASP A 721 7.60 21.93 -17.61
C ASP A 721 7.40 23.24 -16.83
N VAL A 722 6.61 23.22 -15.76
CA VAL A 722 6.49 24.33 -14.83
C VAL A 722 6.99 23.85 -13.46
N ALA A 723 8.06 24.47 -13.00
CA ALA A 723 8.55 24.31 -11.63
C ALA A 723 7.87 25.34 -10.73
N ILE A 724 7.54 24.93 -9.51
CA ILE A 724 6.76 25.70 -8.54
C ILE A 724 7.37 25.55 -7.15
N LEU A 725 7.58 26.67 -6.49
CA LEU A 725 7.93 26.78 -5.09
C LEU A 725 6.89 27.64 -4.39
N VAL A 726 5.97 27.03 -3.66
CA VAL A 726 5.12 27.75 -2.71
C VAL A 726 6.03 28.27 -1.59
N ASN A 727 6.23 29.59 -1.54
CA ASN A 727 7.17 30.20 -0.60
C ASN A 727 6.63 30.16 0.83
N GLY A 728 5.30 30.22 0.98
CA GLY A 728 4.59 30.19 2.26
C GLY A 728 3.21 30.82 2.15
N GLY A 729 2.45 30.74 3.24
CA GLY A 729 1.10 31.29 3.30
C GLY A 729 0.39 30.97 4.60
N ASP A 730 -0.76 31.59 4.81
CA ASP A 730 -1.70 31.37 5.91
C ASP A 730 -3.14 31.62 5.44
N GLN A 731 -4.04 31.94 6.36
CA GLN A 731 -5.44 32.22 6.07
C GLN A 731 -5.70 33.57 5.36
N HIS A 732 -4.69 34.44 5.26
CA HIS A 732 -4.79 35.80 4.76
C HIS A 732 -3.79 36.09 3.63
N PHE A 733 -2.80 35.24 3.44
CA PHE A 733 -1.71 35.44 2.49
C PHE A 733 -1.25 34.14 1.85
N LEU A 734 -0.82 34.22 0.59
CA LEU A 734 -0.16 33.13 -0.13
C LEU A 734 0.87 33.73 -1.08
N GLN A 735 2.07 33.16 -1.12
CA GLN A 735 3.09 33.49 -2.11
C GLN A 735 3.65 32.23 -2.74
N ALA A 736 3.87 32.28 -4.05
CA ALA A 736 4.53 31.23 -4.79
C ALA A 736 5.43 31.81 -5.88
N THR A 737 6.49 31.08 -6.19
CA THR A 737 7.46 31.36 -7.24
C THR A 737 7.37 30.26 -8.30
N LEU A 738 7.26 30.65 -9.56
CA LEU A 738 7.06 29.75 -10.68
C LEU A 738 8.11 29.99 -11.76
N TYR A 739 8.60 28.91 -12.36
CA TYR A 739 9.46 28.96 -13.54
C TYR A 739 8.90 28.07 -14.64
N ASN A 740 8.56 28.67 -15.77
CA ASN A 740 8.05 27.95 -16.94
C ASN A 740 9.19 27.76 -17.96
N PHE A 741 9.56 26.51 -18.22
CA PHE A 741 10.63 26.15 -19.15
C PHE A 741 10.23 26.29 -20.63
N GLY A 742 8.93 26.43 -20.90
CA GLY A 742 8.37 26.54 -22.23
C GLY A 742 8.16 27.98 -22.70
N GLN A 743 7.26 28.12 -23.68
CA GLN A 743 6.71 29.41 -24.10
C GLN A 743 5.67 29.92 -23.11
N GLU A 744 5.30 31.18 -23.21
CA GLU A 744 4.23 31.78 -22.39
C GLU A 744 2.99 30.89 -22.37
N ARG A 745 2.41 30.70 -21.18
CA ARG A 745 1.18 29.91 -21.03
C ARG A 745 0.30 30.39 -19.89
N ARG A 746 -0.99 30.11 -20.00
CA ARG A 746 -1.94 30.34 -18.90
C ARG A 746 -2.00 29.12 -17.99
N VAL A 747 -1.94 29.38 -16.69
CA VAL A 747 -2.11 28.38 -15.63
C VAL A 747 -3.16 28.87 -14.64
N GLN A 748 -3.60 28.01 -13.73
CA GLN A 748 -4.45 28.42 -12.61
C GLN A 748 -3.83 28.01 -11.28
N LEU A 749 -3.84 28.92 -10.32
CA LEU A 749 -3.61 28.65 -8.91
C LEU A 749 -4.96 28.43 -8.23
N ARG A 750 -5.12 27.33 -7.51
CA ARG A 750 -6.27 27.05 -6.66
C ARG A 750 -5.86 27.25 -5.20
N SER A 751 -6.48 28.18 -4.50
CA SER A 751 -6.23 28.42 -3.07
C SER A 751 -7.03 27.48 -2.17
N TRP A 752 -6.46 27.03 -1.05
CA TRP A 752 -7.10 26.08 -0.12
C TRP A 752 -7.31 26.58 1.32
N GLN A 753 -6.52 27.55 1.79
CA GLN A 753 -6.57 28.04 3.18
C GLN A 753 -7.05 29.48 3.33
N LEU A 754 -7.17 30.24 2.22
CA LEU A 754 -7.57 31.64 2.28
C LEU A 754 -9.02 31.76 2.76
N GLN A 755 -9.24 32.60 3.78
CA GLN A 755 -10.58 32.89 4.28
C GLN A 755 -11.43 33.69 3.28
N PRO A 756 -12.77 33.68 3.42
CA PRO A 756 -13.62 34.58 2.66
C PRO A 756 -13.22 36.06 2.83
N GLY A 757 -13.08 36.77 1.71
CA GLY A 757 -12.63 38.15 1.70
C GLY A 757 -12.30 38.68 0.31
N ARG A 758 -11.90 39.95 0.27
CA ARG A 758 -11.36 40.62 -0.92
C ARG A 758 -9.83 40.61 -0.85
N TYR A 759 -9.19 40.22 -1.95
CA TYR A 759 -7.74 39.99 -2.02
C TYR A 759 -7.13 40.77 -3.19
N SER A 760 -5.89 41.22 -3.00
CA SER A 760 -5.01 41.66 -4.09
C SER A 760 -4.25 40.45 -4.60
N VAL A 761 -4.21 40.26 -5.92
CA VAL A 761 -3.35 39.29 -6.60
C VAL A 761 -2.35 40.09 -7.41
N SER A 762 -1.08 40.03 -7.02
CA SER A 762 0.00 40.69 -7.75
C SER A 762 0.90 39.65 -8.38
N THR A 763 1.34 39.91 -9.61
CA THR A 763 2.36 39.10 -10.28
C THR A 763 3.55 39.98 -10.66
N GLY A 764 4.76 39.43 -10.58
CA GLY A 764 5.98 40.16 -10.89
C GLY A 764 7.15 39.24 -11.20
N LEU A 765 8.16 39.75 -11.89
CA LEU A 765 9.39 39.02 -12.19
C LEU A 765 10.36 39.08 -11.01
N ASP A 766 11.00 37.96 -10.74
CA ASP A 766 12.16 37.84 -9.86
C ASP A 766 13.40 37.64 -10.73
N LYS A 767 14.33 38.61 -10.72
CA LYS A 767 15.53 38.61 -11.56
C LYS A 767 16.78 38.21 -10.78
N ASN A 768 16.72 38.22 -9.45
CA ASN A 768 17.87 37.99 -8.57
C ASN A 768 17.72 36.72 -7.69
N GLU A 769 16.59 36.02 -7.81
CA GLU A 769 16.23 34.82 -7.06
C GLU A 769 16.09 35.04 -5.54
N ASP A 770 15.68 36.22 -5.09
CA ASP A 770 15.50 36.55 -3.68
C ASP A 770 14.05 36.36 -3.16
N ASP A 771 13.16 35.80 -3.98
CA ASP A 771 11.74 35.63 -3.70
C ASP A 771 10.97 36.96 -3.53
N ASN A 772 11.48 38.08 -4.07
CA ASN A 772 10.77 39.36 -4.17
C ASN A 772 10.60 39.81 -5.63
N MET A 773 9.54 40.60 -5.88
CA MET A 773 9.27 41.13 -7.21
C MET A 773 10.21 42.32 -7.50
N ASP A 774 11.11 42.16 -8.45
CA ASP A 774 11.93 43.24 -9.00
C ASP A 774 11.14 44.10 -10.00
N GLU A 775 10.22 43.48 -10.72
CA GLU A 775 9.38 44.12 -11.74
C GLU A 775 7.93 43.65 -11.60
N ALA A 776 7.03 44.54 -11.20
CA ALA A 776 5.62 44.24 -11.13
C ALA A 776 5.00 44.17 -12.54
N LEU A 777 4.26 43.11 -12.82
CA LEU A 777 3.57 42.90 -14.10
C LEU A 777 2.09 43.23 -13.99
N THR A 778 1.37 42.62 -13.03
CA THR A 778 -0.06 42.88 -12.83
C THR A 778 -0.39 43.04 -11.35
N THR A 779 -1.50 43.74 -11.08
CA THR A 779 -2.13 43.75 -9.77
C THR A 779 -3.63 43.84 -9.97
N ASP A 780 -4.32 42.78 -9.60
CA ASP A 780 -5.76 42.60 -9.74
C ASP A 780 -6.41 42.43 -8.37
N THR A 781 -7.71 42.65 -8.30
CA THR A 781 -8.50 42.35 -7.10
C THR A 781 -9.45 41.21 -7.38
N ILE A 782 -9.48 40.23 -6.47
CA ILE A 782 -10.43 39.12 -6.51
C ILE A 782 -11.25 39.07 -5.24
N THR A 783 -12.38 38.36 -5.32
CA THR A 783 -13.19 38.01 -4.16
C THR A 783 -13.19 36.49 -4.00
N ILE A 784 -12.94 36.06 -2.77
CA ILE A 784 -13.04 34.67 -2.31
C ILE A 784 -14.26 34.59 -1.40
N THR A 785 -15.24 33.77 -1.76
CA THR A 785 -16.49 33.55 -0.99
C THR A 785 -16.59 32.14 -0.40
N GLU A 786 -15.86 31.20 -1.00
CA GLU A 786 -15.76 29.79 -0.63
C GLU A 786 -14.33 29.45 -0.25
N ARG A 787 -14.09 28.25 0.29
CA ARG A 787 -12.74 27.78 0.65
C ARG A 787 -11.79 27.75 -0.55
N VAL A 788 -12.34 27.38 -1.71
CA VAL A 788 -11.57 27.11 -2.91
C VAL A 788 -11.86 28.18 -3.96
N LYS A 789 -10.81 28.73 -4.56
CA LYS A 789 -10.92 29.67 -5.69
C LYS A 789 -9.81 29.42 -6.69
N ASP A 790 -10.19 29.30 -7.96
CA ASP A 790 -9.24 29.27 -9.07
C ASP A 790 -8.90 30.71 -9.50
N ILE A 791 -7.61 31.01 -9.55
CA ILE A 791 -7.01 32.30 -9.91
C ILE A 791 -6.18 32.05 -11.18
N SER A 792 -6.55 32.73 -12.27
CA SER A 792 -5.85 32.58 -13.55
C SER A 792 -4.58 33.42 -13.57
N LEU A 793 -3.47 32.84 -14.03
CA LEU A 793 -2.16 33.47 -14.11
C LEU A 793 -1.59 33.29 -15.52
N THR A 794 -0.86 34.30 -16.02
CA THR A 794 -0.07 34.19 -17.24
C THR A 794 1.39 34.00 -16.84
N LEU A 795 1.97 32.86 -17.19
CA LEU A 795 3.38 32.57 -16.91
C LEU A 795 4.24 32.95 -18.11
N PRO A 796 5.20 33.87 -17.95
CA PRO A 796 6.19 34.15 -18.99
C PRO A 796 7.05 32.92 -19.27
N GLY A 797 7.59 32.81 -20.48
CA GLY A 797 8.55 31.75 -20.81
C GLY A 797 9.95 32.08 -20.30
N GLN A 798 10.61 31.08 -19.68
CA GLN A 798 12.02 31.12 -19.24
C GLN A 798 12.35 32.25 -18.24
N GLN A 799 11.37 32.70 -17.48
CA GLN A 799 11.52 33.73 -16.45
C GLN A 799 10.88 33.26 -15.15
N LEU A 800 11.43 33.73 -14.02
CA LEU A 800 10.82 33.52 -12.72
C LEU A 800 9.68 34.52 -12.50
N LEU A 801 8.52 33.98 -12.17
CA LEU A 801 7.34 34.75 -11.81
C LEU A 801 7.02 34.51 -10.34
N ILE A 802 6.87 35.58 -9.58
CA ILE A 802 6.27 35.55 -8.24
C ILE A 802 4.79 35.89 -8.38
N VAL A 803 3.95 35.15 -7.67
CA VAL A 803 2.56 35.47 -7.41
C VAL A 803 2.36 35.69 -5.93
N THR A 804 1.73 36.81 -5.58
CA THR A 804 1.35 37.15 -4.21
C THR A 804 -0.14 37.39 -4.13
N VAL A 805 -0.82 36.66 -3.25
CA VAL A 805 -2.24 36.84 -2.92
C VAL A 805 -2.31 37.36 -1.49
N LYS A 806 -2.82 38.57 -1.29
CA LYS A 806 -2.87 39.22 0.02
C LYS A 806 -4.26 39.75 0.33
N GLN A 807 -4.79 39.41 1.50
CA GLN A 807 -6.11 39.88 1.91
C GLN A 807 -6.10 41.41 2.09
N LEU A 808 -7.02 42.08 1.41
CA LEU A 808 -7.28 43.51 1.55
C LEU A 808 -8.39 43.76 2.58
N GLN A 809 -9.39 42.89 2.59
CA GLN A 809 -10.57 43.01 3.44
C GLN A 809 -11.11 41.62 3.76
N ALA A 810 -11.14 41.26 5.05
CA ALA A 810 -11.85 40.07 5.50
C ALA A 810 -13.37 40.26 5.36
N TYR A 811 -14.08 39.22 4.94
CA TYR A 811 -15.53 39.17 5.08
C TYR A 811 -15.90 38.56 6.43
N PRO A 812 -17.10 38.88 6.98
CA PRO A 812 -17.56 38.25 8.20
C PRO A 812 -17.53 36.73 8.02
N GLY A 813 -16.65 36.06 8.78
CA GLY A 813 -16.66 34.61 8.87
C GLY A 813 -17.97 34.20 9.53
N SER A 814 -18.90 33.63 8.75
CA SER A 814 -20.06 33.00 9.34
C SER A 814 -19.74 31.53 9.55
N PRO A 815 -19.59 31.05 10.79
CA PRO A 815 -19.58 29.62 11.10
C PRO A 815 -20.99 29.01 10.96
N ALA A 816 -21.93 29.72 10.30
CA ALA A 816 -23.25 29.21 10.04
C ALA A 816 -23.16 27.92 9.22
N PRO A 817 -23.98 26.92 9.56
CA PRO A 817 -24.16 25.74 8.73
C PRO A 817 -24.53 26.13 7.29
N LYS A 818 -24.01 25.38 6.31
CA LYS A 818 -24.18 25.59 4.88
C LYS A 818 -24.70 24.31 4.21
N ALA A 819 -25.63 24.49 3.28
CA ALA A 819 -26.06 23.41 2.41
C ALA A 819 -24.95 23.09 1.39
N ASP A 820 -25.05 21.94 0.74
CA ASP A 820 -24.16 21.60 -0.37
C ASP A 820 -24.89 20.63 -1.32
N PRO A 821 -25.91 21.12 -2.05
CA PRO A 821 -26.62 20.32 -3.01
C PRO A 821 -25.72 20.04 -4.21
N GLY A 822 -25.39 18.78 -4.48
CA GLY A 822 -24.40 18.43 -5.50
C GLY A 822 -24.77 17.20 -6.31
N LEU A 823 -24.17 17.08 -7.48
CA LEU A 823 -24.23 15.87 -8.31
C LEU A 823 -22.99 15.74 -9.21
N THR A 824 -22.81 14.55 -9.78
CA THR A 824 -21.81 14.25 -10.80
C THR A 824 -22.45 13.70 -12.07
N ALA A 825 -21.63 13.50 -13.11
CA ALA A 825 -22.08 12.82 -14.31
C ALA A 825 -22.52 11.36 -14.05
N LYS A 826 -22.02 10.70 -12.99
CA LYS A 826 -22.44 9.33 -12.63
C LYS A 826 -23.90 9.30 -12.13
N ASP A 827 -24.39 10.39 -11.56
CA ASP A 827 -25.74 10.51 -11.00
C ASP A 827 -26.82 10.73 -12.08
N ILE A 828 -26.43 10.93 -13.33
CA ILE A 828 -27.32 11.05 -14.47
C ILE A 828 -27.40 9.69 -15.19
N VAL A 829 -28.58 9.07 -15.08
CA VAL A 829 -28.91 7.77 -15.69
C VAL A 829 -30.01 7.97 -16.72
N ILE A 830 -29.70 7.69 -17.98
CA ILE A 830 -30.66 7.80 -19.09
C ILE A 830 -31.07 6.39 -19.52
N ARG A 831 -32.38 6.14 -19.58
CA ARG A 831 -32.96 4.84 -19.97
C ARG A 831 -34.06 5.04 -21.02
N PRO A 832 -34.29 4.07 -21.92
CA PRO A 832 -35.45 4.09 -22.79
C PRO A 832 -36.76 4.18 -21.99
N GLY A 833 -37.66 5.06 -22.43
CA GLY A 833 -38.99 5.27 -21.87
C GLY A 833 -40.10 4.60 -22.69
N ALA A 834 -41.35 4.83 -22.28
CA ALA A 834 -42.52 4.32 -23.02
C ALA A 834 -42.79 5.20 -24.27
N GLY A 835 -42.39 4.71 -25.44
CA GLY A 835 -42.65 5.35 -26.74
C GLY A 835 -41.40 5.46 -27.62
N ASN A 836 -41.59 5.66 -28.93
CA ASN A 836 -40.47 5.85 -29.85
C ASN A 836 -39.69 7.13 -29.49
N ASN A 837 -38.37 6.98 -29.33
CA ASN A 837 -37.43 8.04 -28.95
C ASN A 837 -37.75 8.75 -27.64
N MET A 838 -38.50 8.11 -26.74
CA MET A 838 -38.70 8.60 -25.38
C MET A 838 -37.60 8.05 -24.48
N TYR A 839 -37.04 8.91 -23.63
CA TYR A 839 -36.06 8.56 -22.61
C TYR A 839 -36.51 9.08 -21.24
N VAL A 840 -36.20 8.31 -20.21
CA VAL A 840 -36.31 8.72 -18.81
C VAL A 840 -34.91 9.09 -18.35
N VAL A 841 -34.74 10.36 -17.97
CA VAL A 841 -33.51 10.89 -17.38
C VAL A 841 -33.71 10.90 -15.86
N GLN A 842 -33.13 9.90 -15.20
CA GLN A 842 -33.10 9.79 -13.74
C GLN A 842 -31.86 10.52 -13.22
N ILE A 843 -32.06 11.39 -12.24
CA ILE A 843 -31.00 12.18 -11.61
C ILE A 843 -31.05 11.95 -10.11
N THR A 844 -29.89 11.74 -9.49
CA THR A 844 -29.75 11.78 -8.03
C THR A 844 -29.12 13.11 -7.63
N ILE A 845 -29.78 13.86 -6.75
CA ILE A 845 -29.21 15.06 -6.11
C ILE A 845 -28.88 14.71 -4.68
N HIS A 846 -27.69 15.09 -4.24
CA HIS A 846 -27.17 14.85 -2.90
C HIS A 846 -27.20 16.15 -2.10
N ASN A 847 -27.27 16.09 -0.78
CA ASN A 847 -26.83 17.17 0.09
C ASN A 847 -25.68 16.66 0.95
N ILE A 848 -24.47 17.17 0.71
CA ILE A 848 -23.25 16.78 1.44
C ILE A 848 -22.80 17.84 2.45
N GLY A 849 -23.66 18.84 2.70
CA GLY A 849 -23.42 19.97 3.59
C GLY A 849 -23.70 19.65 5.05
N ASN A 850 -23.73 20.70 5.88
CA ASN A 850 -24.17 20.62 7.27
C ASN A 850 -25.39 21.51 7.58
N ALA A 851 -26.07 22.01 6.54
CA ALA A 851 -27.43 22.55 6.61
C ALA A 851 -28.34 21.89 5.56
N ALA A 852 -29.65 21.88 5.81
CA ALA A 852 -30.63 21.42 4.82
C ALA A 852 -30.60 22.32 3.58
N ALA A 853 -30.62 21.71 2.39
CA ALA A 853 -30.76 22.40 1.12
C ALA A 853 -32.25 22.69 0.86
N LEU A 854 -32.62 23.96 0.83
CA LEU A 854 -34.00 24.42 0.75
C LEU A 854 -34.26 25.09 -0.61
N ASN A 855 -35.41 24.79 -1.20
CA ASN A 855 -35.89 25.39 -2.45
C ASN A 855 -34.87 25.33 -3.61
N SER A 856 -34.08 24.27 -3.69
CA SER A 856 -33.06 24.09 -4.75
C SER A 856 -33.76 23.77 -6.08
N ARG A 857 -33.58 24.64 -7.07
CA ARG A 857 -34.16 24.45 -8.41
C ARG A 857 -33.22 23.64 -9.28
N VAL A 858 -33.67 22.48 -9.73
CA VAL A 858 -32.91 21.60 -10.63
C VAL A 858 -33.44 21.78 -12.05
N LYS A 859 -32.56 22.17 -12.97
CA LYS A 859 -32.85 22.39 -14.39
C LYS A 859 -32.17 21.32 -15.23
N PHE A 860 -32.94 20.72 -16.13
CA PHE A 860 -32.47 19.74 -17.11
C PHE A 860 -32.33 20.43 -18.47
N TYR A 861 -31.12 20.41 -19.01
CA TYR A 861 -30.78 20.98 -20.31
C TYR A 861 -30.43 19.87 -21.32
N VAL A 862 -30.82 20.10 -22.57
CA VAL A 862 -30.36 19.37 -23.75
C VAL A 862 -29.86 20.38 -24.76
N ASP A 863 -28.60 20.23 -25.18
CA ASP A 863 -27.95 21.13 -26.16
C ASP A 863 -28.11 22.61 -25.78
N ASP A 864 -27.89 22.89 -24.49
CA ASP A 864 -28.01 24.21 -23.85
C ASP A 864 -29.41 24.85 -23.82
N VAL A 865 -30.44 24.10 -24.19
CA VAL A 865 -31.85 24.49 -24.03
C VAL A 865 -32.42 23.83 -22.78
N VAL A 866 -33.13 24.59 -21.94
CA VAL A 866 -33.86 24.02 -20.78
C VAL A 866 -35.04 23.21 -21.31
N GLU A 867 -34.98 21.90 -21.14
CA GLU A 867 -36.08 20.99 -21.48
C GLU A 867 -37.14 20.96 -20.37
N ASP A 868 -36.70 20.92 -19.10
CA ASP A 868 -37.60 20.89 -17.94
C ASP A 868 -36.89 21.39 -16.66
N SER A 869 -37.65 21.68 -15.62
CA SER A 869 -37.13 22.01 -14.29
C SER A 869 -38.06 21.61 -13.17
N THR A 870 -37.48 21.28 -12.01
CA THR A 870 -38.22 20.97 -10.79
C THR A 870 -37.57 21.66 -9.59
N VAL A 871 -38.26 21.67 -8.44
CA VAL A 871 -37.77 22.26 -7.19
C VAL A 871 -37.74 21.19 -6.11
N ILE A 872 -36.59 21.06 -5.45
CA ILE A 872 -36.44 20.32 -4.21
C ILE A 872 -36.80 21.25 -3.06
N THR A 873 -37.91 20.99 -2.37
CA THR A 873 -38.38 21.86 -1.27
C THR A 873 -37.42 21.84 -0.09
N SER A 874 -36.99 20.65 0.33
CA SER A 874 -35.99 20.43 1.37
C SER A 874 -35.25 19.12 1.10
N LEU A 875 -33.94 19.13 1.31
CA LEU A 875 -33.09 17.94 1.37
C LEU A 875 -32.20 18.04 2.62
N GLU A 876 -32.38 17.11 3.55
CA GLU A 876 -31.76 17.15 4.89
C GLU A 876 -30.24 16.97 4.86
N THR A 877 -29.57 17.13 6.00
CA THR A 877 -28.12 16.92 6.15
C THR A 877 -27.78 15.45 6.39
N PRO A 878 -26.56 14.99 6.02
CA PRO A 878 -26.07 13.66 6.33
C PRO A 878 -25.47 13.60 7.76
N ASP A 879 -26.13 14.22 8.74
CA ASP A 879 -25.66 14.28 10.14
C ASP A 879 -25.72 12.93 10.84
N ASP A 880 -26.56 12.01 10.34
CA ASP A 880 -26.62 10.61 10.77
C ASP A 880 -25.58 9.72 10.05
N LEU A 881 -24.67 10.33 9.28
CA LEU A 881 -23.63 9.67 8.48
C LEU A 881 -24.17 8.80 7.34
N GLN A 882 -25.46 8.93 6.98
CA GLN A 882 -26.06 8.33 5.80
C GLN A 882 -26.10 9.34 4.65
N SER A 883 -26.10 8.85 3.40
CA SER A 883 -26.30 9.69 2.23
C SER A 883 -27.67 10.37 2.28
N SER A 884 -27.71 11.69 2.12
CA SER A 884 -28.95 12.46 1.99
C SER A 884 -29.19 12.75 0.51
N THR A 885 -30.14 12.04 -0.10
CA THR A 885 -30.37 12.12 -1.55
C THR A 885 -31.83 12.24 -1.93
N GLN A 886 -32.08 12.84 -3.08
CA GLN A 886 -33.39 12.86 -3.74
C GLN A 886 -33.25 12.48 -5.21
N GLN A 887 -34.05 11.51 -5.65
CA GLN A 887 -34.15 11.14 -7.06
C GLN A 887 -35.21 11.98 -7.78
N LEU A 888 -34.85 12.45 -8.97
CA LEU A 888 -35.70 13.22 -9.87
C LEU A 888 -35.81 12.48 -11.21
N LEU A 889 -36.98 12.58 -11.85
CA LEU A 889 -37.23 11.97 -13.15
C LEU A 889 -37.69 13.04 -14.15
N PHE A 890 -36.97 13.15 -15.26
CA PHE A 890 -37.39 13.93 -16.42
C PHE A 890 -37.71 13.00 -17.58
N HIS A 891 -38.67 13.41 -18.41
CA HIS A 891 -39.06 12.69 -19.61
C HIS A 891 -38.65 13.51 -20.82
N TRP A 892 -37.84 12.92 -21.69
CA TRP A 892 -37.26 13.61 -22.83
C TRP A 892 -37.55 12.84 -24.12
N LYS A 893 -38.05 13.55 -25.13
CA LYS A 893 -38.22 13.01 -26.48
C LYS A 893 -37.01 13.41 -27.31
N ALA A 894 -36.05 12.50 -27.48
CA ALA A 894 -34.79 12.82 -28.14
C ALA A 894 -34.94 12.84 -29.67
N ALA A 895 -34.27 13.79 -30.30
CA ALA A 895 -33.98 13.67 -31.72
C ALA A 895 -32.89 12.58 -31.94
N PRO A 896 -32.78 12.02 -33.16
CA PRO A 896 -31.62 11.21 -33.52
C PRO A 896 -30.31 12.01 -33.38
N GLY A 897 -29.22 11.33 -33.00
CA GLY A 897 -27.89 11.93 -32.86
C GLY A 897 -27.34 12.02 -31.43
N LYS A 898 -26.23 12.77 -31.32
CA LYS A 898 -25.48 12.99 -30.09
C LYS A 898 -25.91 14.32 -29.45
N HIS A 899 -26.28 14.26 -28.18
CA HIS A 899 -26.80 15.37 -27.40
C HIS A 899 -25.95 15.61 -26.15
N LEU A 900 -25.78 16.88 -25.78
CA LEU A 900 -25.23 17.26 -24.49
C LEU A 900 -26.34 17.33 -23.45
N VAL A 901 -26.35 16.38 -22.50
CA VAL A 901 -27.28 16.38 -21.37
C VAL A 901 -26.58 17.04 -20.19
N ARG A 902 -27.20 18.08 -19.64
CA ARG A 902 -26.61 18.90 -18.57
C ARG A 902 -27.65 19.21 -17.49
N ILE A 903 -27.29 18.97 -16.24
CA ILE A 903 -28.13 19.23 -15.07
C ILE A 903 -27.48 20.35 -14.27
N LYS A 904 -28.28 21.34 -13.88
CA LYS A 904 -27.83 22.46 -13.06
C LYS A 904 -28.75 22.66 -11.86
N ILE A 905 -28.15 22.86 -10.69
CA ILE A 905 -28.82 23.23 -9.44
C ILE A 905 -28.63 24.73 -9.23
N ASP A 906 -29.73 25.46 -9.10
CA ASP A 906 -29.74 26.87 -8.72
C ASP A 906 -30.35 26.99 -7.30
N GLY A 907 -29.61 27.58 -6.37
CA GLY A 907 -30.03 27.84 -4.98
C GLY A 907 -29.81 29.30 -4.57
N GLU A 908 -30.59 29.77 -3.59
CA GLU A 908 -30.41 31.09 -2.98
C GLU A 908 -29.65 31.04 -1.64
N GLN A 909 -29.47 29.82 -1.09
CA GLN A 909 -28.76 29.61 0.16
C GLN A 909 -27.23 29.67 -0.04
N PRO A 910 -26.46 30.10 0.97
CA PRO A 910 -25.02 29.92 0.98
C PRO A 910 -24.64 28.43 1.00
N GLU A 911 -23.76 28.04 0.10
CA GLU A 911 -23.29 26.66 -0.02
C GLU A 911 -21.82 26.52 0.42
N ILE A 912 -21.41 25.30 0.75
CA ILE A 912 -19.99 24.98 1.01
C ILE A 912 -19.18 25.26 -0.25
N THR A 913 -19.65 24.72 -1.38
CA THR A 913 -19.15 25.04 -2.71
C THR A 913 -20.28 24.96 -3.73
N VAL A 914 -20.18 25.74 -4.81
CA VAL A 914 -21.09 25.64 -5.97
C VAL A 914 -20.47 24.83 -7.13
N LEU A 915 -19.25 24.32 -6.96
CA LEU A 915 -18.49 23.64 -8.02
C LEU A 915 -19.11 22.29 -8.44
N ASN A 916 -19.99 21.74 -7.61
CA ASN A 916 -20.72 20.49 -7.79
C ASN A 916 -22.20 20.71 -8.16
N ASN A 917 -22.63 21.96 -8.41
CA ASN A 917 -24.02 22.28 -8.78
C ASN A 917 -24.33 21.95 -10.23
N GLU A 918 -23.36 21.49 -11.01
CA GLU A 918 -23.53 21.23 -12.43
C GLU A 918 -22.79 19.97 -12.86
N ALA A 919 -23.49 19.12 -13.59
CA ALA A 919 -22.91 17.94 -14.23
C ALA A 919 -23.43 17.79 -15.66
N ALA A 920 -22.58 17.28 -16.54
CA ALA A 920 -22.91 17.04 -17.94
C ALA A 920 -22.30 15.74 -18.46
N LEU A 921 -22.93 15.17 -19.49
CA LEU A 921 -22.46 14.01 -20.24
C LEU A 921 -22.95 14.09 -21.68
N TYR A 922 -22.31 13.35 -22.59
CA TYR A 922 -22.88 13.17 -23.91
C TYR A 922 -23.72 11.90 -23.98
N PHE A 923 -24.86 11.99 -24.67
CA PHE A 923 -25.75 10.87 -24.91
C PHE A 923 -26.07 10.73 -26.40
N THR A 924 -25.89 9.54 -26.95
CA THR A 924 -26.25 9.25 -28.35
C THR A 924 -27.54 8.46 -28.39
N ALA A 925 -28.64 9.10 -28.82
CA ALA A 925 -29.98 8.53 -28.76
C ALA A 925 -30.09 7.23 -29.59
N ASP A 926 -29.60 7.24 -30.82
CA ASP A 926 -29.74 6.11 -31.76
C ASP A 926 -29.00 4.84 -31.32
N HIS A 927 -27.99 4.99 -30.47
CA HIS A 927 -27.15 3.89 -29.98
C HIS A 927 -27.39 3.57 -28.49
N ASN A 928 -28.17 4.40 -27.80
CA ASN A 928 -28.38 4.34 -26.36
C ASN A 928 -27.06 4.26 -25.58
N THR A 929 -26.06 5.04 -26.01
CA THR A 929 -24.72 5.07 -25.42
C THR A 929 -24.45 6.41 -24.72
N LYS A 930 -23.78 6.33 -23.57
CA LYS A 930 -23.29 7.45 -22.77
C LYS A 930 -21.78 7.55 -22.95
N GLU A 931 -21.29 8.77 -23.16
CA GLU A 931 -19.86 9.10 -23.28
C GLU A 931 -19.44 10.12 -22.22
#